data_AF-A0A316FA51-F1
#
_entry.id   AF-A0A316FA51-F1
#
_cell.length_a   1.000
_cell.length_b   1.000
_cell.length_c   1.000
_cell.angle_alpha   90.00
_cell.angle_beta   90.00
_cell.angle_gamma   90.00
#
_symmetry.space_group_name_H-M   'P 1'
#
loop_
_entity.id
_entity.type
_entity.pdbx_description
1 polymer ?
#
loop_
_entity_poly.entity_id
_entity_poly.type
_entity_poly.pdbx_seq_one_letter_code
_entity_poly.pdbx_strand_id
1 'polypeptide(L)'
;MQSLDLRQARRAGQHPLLHELTHLDPAAPVVRTYVCVPFGGGDAVVYQPVADALPAGHRLFSVAMPGHDPGTDEPAMPFDELAGRCAAEILARVDGPLVLYGHGGVGSALALELTRRLAAAGRPLDAVYVGAVFPFARPKSRLINGMSAWLRRLRSDQAYANGLAAQGLELGDLEPEQAQRVVRSLRNDADKAEEQYARLLQHTGERLPAPIITIVGDDDPTTGYHDERFREWHALTDTAALVVLAGAGHYFVRHRAKEVARIITTVDTTLPLGTAPVEPGDGWRLAGVSRSRERDHRTGPRPSMRRFATVATSQLVALTGAQIADFAIPLWIYGMTGSLTRFGLLTLLAIAPGVLVAPLAGAVIDRVDRRVVMLAGDSAAGLVIAATAACYASGNLLQWPIYPLLALLSVALTFQRLAYLSAVPQLVPKQFLGHANGLVQTADGTARLIAPLAGAALLAAFGIEWILLLELATIVVSVAVVVAVRFPRTMAHQRREPLLAEIVAGLRYSVGNRSFRAMLGLFAVVNVFMSPLILLVQPLALSFTTLATAGWISFAGGLGAATGGLMLTVWGGPRRRRMRAVLLFILLFAVFAVLTGWRASPYPVAVGVFGILFSLSVTNGIYMTMIQVKVPQRFHGRVLAANQMIAWSSMPVAFLLVAPGASHLLNPMLEPGGLLTSTAGVLIGVGPGRGIGLTYILCGLAIAVVALRALRHPRLSRFDEEVPDAGIT
;
A
#
# COMPACT_ATOMS: atom_id res chain seq x y z
N MET A 1 48.52 -33.44 -15.55
CA MET A 1 47.18 -33.76 -16.09
C MET A 1 46.29 -32.53 -16.30
N GLN A 2 46.32 -31.50 -15.45
CA GLN A 2 45.48 -30.27 -15.60
C GLN A 2 45.79 -29.37 -16.81
N SER A 3 47.04 -29.31 -17.29
CA SER A 3 47.42 -28.49 -18.46
C SER A 3 47.02 -29.10 -19.82
N LEU A 4 46.65 -30.38 -19.83
CA LEU A 4 46.22 -31.11 -21.02
C LEU A 4 44.71 -30.92 -21.29
N ASP A 5 43.88 -30.84 -20.24
CA ASP A 5 42.44 -30.59 -20.35
C ASP A 5 42.12 -29.20 -20.92
N LEU A 6 42.86 -28.16 -20.51
CA LEU A 6 42.68 -26.80 -21.02
C LEU A 6 43.13 -26.66 -22.49
N ARG A 7 44.13 -27.43 -22.92
CA ARG A 7 44.54 -27.50 -24.34
C ARG A 7 43.53 -28.29 -25.16
N GLN A 8 42.87 -29.30 -24.59
CA GLN A 8 41.77 -30.03 -25.23
C GLN A 8 40.49 -29.19 -25.34
N ALA A 9 40.14 -28.38 -24.33
CA ALA A 9 39.01 -27.44 -24.39
C ALA A 9 39.20 -26.33 -25.44
N ARG A 10 40.43 -25.78 -25.56
CA ARG A 10 40.80 -24.86 -26.65
C ARG A 10 40.78 -25.54 -28.03
N ARG A 11 41.11 -26.84 -28.12
CA ARG A 11 40.99 -27.64 -29.36
C ARG A 11 39.53 -27.99 -29.70
N ALA A 12 38.62 -27.93 -28.73
CA ALA A 12 37.18 -28.19 -28.89
C ALA A 12 36.35 -26.92 -29.17
N GLY A 13 36.98 -25.77 -29.42
CA GLY A 13 36.28 -24.51 -29.74
C GLY A 13 35.60 -23.83 -28.56
N GLN A 14 35.90 -24.22 -27.31
CA GLN A 14 35.29 -23.61 -26.12
C GLN A 14 36.17 -22.46 -25.60
N HIS A 15 35.73 -21.22 -25.83
CA HIS A 15 36.39 -20.04 -25.29
C HIS A 15 36.27 -19.97 -23.76
N PRO A 16 37.32 -19.50 -23.05
CA PRO A 16 37.27 -19.29 -21.60
C PRO A 16 36.25 -18.20 -21.25
N LEU A 17 35.52 -18.36 -20.15
CA LEU A 17 34.49 -17.41 -19.73
C LEU A 17 35.05 -16.36 -18.75
N LEU A 18 36.14 -16.67 -18.04
CA LEU A 18 36.84 -15.71 -17.18
C LEU A 18 37.98 -15.00 -17.93
N HIS A 19 37.83 -13.69 -18.11
CA HIS A 19 38.84 -12.80 -18.68
C HIS A 19 39.56 -12.04 -17.58
N GLU A 20 40.88 -12.18 -17.50
CA GLU A 20 41.69 -11.40 -16.57
C GLU A 20 41.90 -9.99 -17.14
N LEU A 21 41.51 -8.96 -16.38
CA LEU A 21 41.60 -7.56 -16.79
C LEU A 21 42.78 -6.82 -16.15
N THR A 22 43.37 -7.41 -15.10
CA THR A 22 44.55 -6.87 -14.41
C THR A 22 45.84 -7.43 -15.00
N HIS A 23 46.83 -6.59 -15.26
CA HIS A 23 48.18 -7.01 -15.59
C HIS A 23 49.04 -7.03 -14.32
N LEU A 24 49.21 -8.21 -13.71
CA LEU A 24 50.15 -8.38 -12.60
C LEU A 24 51.51 -8.86 -13.08
N ASP A 25 52.57 -8.40 -12.41
CA ASP A 25 53.89 -9.01 -12.50
C ASP A 25 53.80 -10.48 -12.02
N PRO A 26 54.22 -11.47 -12.83
CA PRO A 26 54.19 -12.89 -12.47
C PRO A 26 54.89 -13.22 -11.15
N ALA A 27 55.82 -12.37 -10.69
CA ALA A 27 56.56 -12.55 -9.45
C ALA A 27 55.89 -11.91 -8.21
N ALA A 28 54.87 -11.07 -8.38
CA ALA A 28 54.23 -10.38 -7.27
C ALA A 28 53.21 -11.28 -6.55
N PRO A 29 53.20 -11.31 -5.20
CA PRO A 29 52.23 -12.10 -4.45
C PRO A 29 50.81 -11.55 -4.66
N VAL A 30 49.87 -12.45 -4.94
CA VAL A 30 48.45 -12.11 -5.08
C VAL A 30 47.83 -11.92 -3.70
N VAL A 31 47.37 -10.71 -3.42
CA VAL A 31 46.68 -10.33 -2.18
C VAL A 31 45.25 -10.85 -2.18
N ARG A 32 44.51 -10.61 -3.26
CA ARG A 32 43.09 -10.99 -3.38
C ARG A 32 42.64 -11.02 -4.83
N THR A 33 41.72 -11.94 -5.15
CA THR A 33 41.13 -12.06 -6.49
C THR A 33 39.65 -11.69 -6.46
N TYR A 34 39.22 -10.89 -7.43
CA TYR A 34 37.85 -10.50 -7.69
C TYR A 34 37.35 -11.18 -8.96
N VAL A 35 36.18 -11.82 -8.89
CA VAL A 35 35.47 -12.29 -10.10
C VAL A 35 34.19 -11.47 -10.23
N CYS A 36 34.16 -10.64 -11.28
CA CYS A 36 33.14 -9.65 -11.53
C CYS A 36 32.19 -10.09 -12.65
N VAL A 37 30.88 -10.00 -12.41
CA VAL A 37 29.84 -10.39 -13.35
C VAL A 37 29.10 -9.15 -13.85
N PRO A 38 29.15 -8.86 -15.17
CA PRO A 38 28.53 -7.67 -15.72
C PRO A 38 27.00 -7.70 -15.62
N PHE A 39 26.39 -6.52 -15.76
CA PHE A 39 24.93 -6.40 -15.88
C PHE A 39 24.45 -6.95 -17.23
N GLY A 40 23.14 -7.17 -17.36
CA GLY A 40 22.57 -7.64 -18.63
C GLY A 40 22.93 -6.70 -19.78
N GLY A 41 23.24 -7.22 -20.95
CA GLY A 41 23.78 -6.44 -22.07
C GLY A 41 25.14 -5.75 -21.86
N GLY A 42 25.87 -6.01 -20.78
CA GLY A 42 27.24 -5.56 -20.57
C GLY A 42 28.28 -6.63 -20.99
N ASP A 43 29.40 -6.18 -21.55
CA ASP A 43 30.55 -7.03 -21.88
C ASP A 43 31.49 -7.23 -20.69
N ALA A 44 32.51 -8.09 -20.86
CA ALA A 44 33.53 -8.33 -19.84
C ALA A 44 34.43 -7.09 -19.59
N VAL A 45 34.58 -6.21 -20.59
CA VAL A 45 35.47 -5.03 -20.53
C VAL A 45 34.88 -3.93 -19.63
N VAL A 46 33.58 -3.98 -19.30
CA VAL A 46 32.92 -3.00 -18.44
C VAL A 46 33.59 -2.81 -17.07
N TYR A 47 34.35 -3.80 -16.60
CA TYR A 47 35.11 -3.75 -15.35
C TYR A 47 36.55 -3.26 -15.51
N GLN A 48 37.03 -2.98 -16.73
CA GLN A 48 38.39 -2.50 -16.96
C GLN A 48 38.71 -1.23 -16.14
N PRO A 49 37.84 -0.20 -16.07
CA PRO A 49 38.12 0.97 -15.25
C PRO A 49 38.24 0.67 -13.75
N VAL A 50 37.55 -0.38 -13.27
CA VAL A 50 37.66 -0.85 -11.88
C VAL A 50 38.98 -1.60 -11.70
N ALA A 51 39.36 -2.45 -12.66
CA ALA A 51 40.63 -3.18 -12.66
C ALA A 51 41.84 -2.24 -12.64
N ASP A 52 41.80 -1.17 -13.44
CA ASP A 52 42.86 -0.15 -13.51
C ASP A 52 42.99 0.66 -12.20
N ALA A 53 41.92 0.72 -11.40
CA ALA A 53 41.88 1.42 -10.12
C ALA A 53 42.22 0.53 -8.91
N LEU A 54 42.44 -0.77 -9.10
CA LEU A 54 42.77 -1.68 -8.01
C LEU A 54 44.22 -1.46 -7.49
N PRO A 55 44.47 -1.64 -6.19
CA PRO A 55 45.83 -1.61 -5.65
C PRO A 55 46.71 -2.74 -6.19
N ALA A 56 48.03 -2.56 -6.10
CA ALA A 56 48.99 -3.59 -6.46
C ALA A 56 48.74 -4.91 -5.71
N GLY A 57 48.89 -6.04 -6.41
CA GLY A 57 48.66 -7.38 -5.86
C GLY A 57 47.20 -7.86 -5.91
N HIS A 58 46.24 -7.04 -6.34
CA HIS A 58 44.86 -7.47 -6.55
C HIS A 58 44.62 -7.91 -8.00
N ARG A 59 43.90 -9.03 -8.18
CA ARG A 59 43.52 -9.57 -9.50
C ARG A 59 42.04 -9.36 -9.77
N LEU A 60 41.67 -9.01 -11.00
CA LEU A 60 40.28 -8.95 -11.40
C LEU A 60 40.05 -9.79 -12.66
N PHE A 61 39.14 -10.75 -12.52
CA PHE A 61 38.53 -11.45 -13.63
C PHE A 61 37.14 -10.89 -13.89
N SER A 62 36.78 -10.70 -15.15
CA SER A 62 35.40 -10.45 -15.55
C SER A 62 34.83 -11.63 -16.34
N VAL A 63 33.57 -11.95 -16.07
CA VAL A 63 32.85 -13.02 -16.76
C VAL A 63 32.35 -12.50 -18.11
N ALA A 64 32.81 -13.11 -19.19
CA ALA A 64 32.18 -12.98 -20.51
C ALA A 64 30.92 -13.85 -20.55
N MET A 65 29.77 -13.22 -20.75
CA MET A 65 28.50 -13.91 -20.94
C MET A 65 28.27 -14.11 -22.44
N PRO A 66 28.22 -15.36 -22.93
CA PRO A 66 27.93 -15.64 -24.34
C PRO A 66 26.60 -15.01 -24.78
N GLY A 67 26.62 -14.28 -25.89
CA GLY A 67 25.45 -13.56 -26.44
C GLY A 67 25.22 -12.15 -25.90
N HIS A 68 26.16 -11.61 -25.12
CA HIS A 68 26.11 -10.26 -24.55
C HIS A 68 27.11 -9.27 -25.15
N ASP A 69 28.08 -9.77 -25.93
CA ASP A 69 29.03 -8.93 -26.65
C ASP A 69 28.39 -8.41 -27.96
N PRO A 70 28.20 -7.08 -28.12
CA PRO A 70 27.57 -6.50 -29.30
C PRO A 70 28.32 -6.76 -30.61
N GLY A 71 29.60 -7.17 -30.56
CA GLY A 71 30.42 -7.48 -31.73
C GLY A 71 30.36 -8.94 -32.20
N THR A 72 29.62 -9.83 -31.53
CA THR A 72 29.60 -11.27 -31.84
C THR A 72 28.18 -11.83 -32.01
N ASP A 73 27.99 -12.77 -32.94
CA ASP A 73 26.73 -13.49 -33.16
C ASP A 73 26.66 -14.82 -32.35
N GLU A 74 27.23 -14.83 -31.14
CA GLU A 74 27.23 -16.03 -30.29
C GLU A 74 25.85 -16.23 -29.63
N PRO A 75 25.27 -17.45 -29.65
CA PRO A 75 23.99 -17.72 -29.00
C PRO A 75 24.10 -17.65 -27.47
N ALA A 76 23.06 -17.12 -26.82
CA ALA A 76 23.01 -17.00 -25.37
C ALA A 76 23.00 -18.38 -24.67
N MET A 77 23.94 -18.57 -23.73
CA MET A 77 24.05 -19.80 -22.93
C MET A 77 22.94 -19.91 -21.86
N PRO A 78 22.41 -21.11 -21.57
CA PRO A 78 21.51 -21.33 -20.43
C PRO A 78 22.18 -20.93 -19.11
N PHE A 79 21.43 -20.25 -18.22
CA PHE A 79 21.97 -19.72 -16.97
C PHE A 79 22.63 -20.78 -16.08
N ASP A 80 22.00 -21.95 -15.94
CA ASP A 80 22.51 -23.02 -15.08
C ASP A 80 23.80 -23.65 -15.64
N GLU A 81 23.97 -23.65 -16.96
CA GLU A 81 25.20 -24.08 -17.66
C GLU A 81 26.31 -23.02 -17.51
N LEU A 82 25.99 -21.75 -17.74
CA LEU A 82 26.89 -20.62 -17.56
C LEU A 82 27.46 -20.59 -16.13
N ALA A 83 26.59 -20.67 -15.12
CA ALA A 83 27.00 -20.75 -13.72
C ALA A 83 27.88 -21.98 -13.41
N GLY A 84 27.64 -23.10 -14.10
CA GLY A 84 28.41 -24.33 -13.92
C GLY A 84 29.83 -24.21 -14.49
N ARG A 85 29.93 -23.72 -15.72
CA ARG A 85 31.22 -23.49 -16.38
C ARG A 85 32.05 -22.43 -15.66
N CYS A 86 31.44 -21.30 -15.28
CA CYS A 86 32.13 -20.27 -14.51
C CYS A 86 32.62 -20.80 -13.16
N ALA A 87 31.81 -21.57 -12.42
CA ALA A 87 32.25 -22.16 -11.15
C ALA A 87 33.42 -23.14 -11.35
N ALA A 88 33.37 -24.01 -12.37
CA ALA A 88 34.46 -24.93 -12.68
C ALA A 88 35.75 -24.20 -13.05
N GLU A 89 35.66 -23.13 -13.84
CA GLU A 89 36.80 -22.33 -14.26
C GLU A 89 37.41 -21.53 -13.09
N ILE A 90 36.58 -20.98 -12.19
CA ILE A 90 37.05 -20.35 -10.94
C ILE A 90 37.83 -21.38 -10.10
N LEU A 91 37.28 -22.58 -9.89
CA LEU A 91 37.95 -23.64 -9.12
C LEU A 91 39.28 -24.08 -9.74
N ALA A 92 39.44 -23.95 -11.06
CA ALA A 92 40.63 -24.37 -11.78
C ALA A 92 41.71 -23.27 -11.92
N ARG A 93 41.32 -21.99 -11.96
CA ARG A 93 42.22 -20.87 -12.32
C ARG A 93 42.44 -19.84 -11.21
N VAL A 94 41.59 -19.83 -10.19
CA VAL A 94 41.59 -18.78 -9.16
C VAL A 94 42.02 -19.33 -7.80
N ASP A 95 43.23 -18.96 -7.40
CA ASP A 95 43.81 -19.31 -6.11
C ASP A 95 43.77 -18.15 -5.11
N GLY A 96 43.83 -18.49 -3.81
CA GLY A 96 43.85 -17.49 -2.73
C GLY A 96 42.49 -16.87 -2.38
N PRO A 97 42.51 -15.73 -1.65
CA PRO A 97 41.29 -15.05 -1.20
C PRO A 97 40.40 -14.62 -2.37
N LEU A 98 39.10 -14.91 -2.28
CA LEU A 98 38.14 -14.74 -3.38
C LEU A 98 36.95 -13.87 -2.97
N VAL A 99 36.68 -12.85 -3.77
CA VAL A 99 35.48 -12.00 -3.69
C VAL A 99 34.71 -12.08 -5.00
N LEU A 100 33.39 -12.22 -4.92
CA LEU A 100 32.52 -12.11 -6.09
C LEU A 100 31.86 -10.73 -6.12
N TYR A 101 31.73 -10.15 -7.31
CA TYR A 101 30.95 -8.94 -7.52
C TYR A 101 29.99 -9.12 -8.69
N GLY A 102 28.71 -8.86 -8.50
CA GLY A 102 27.74 -8.84 -9.60
C GLY A 102 27.01 -7.52 -9.64
N HIS A 103 26.85 -6.93 -10.82
CA HIS A 103 26.12 -5.67 -11.00
C HIS A 103 24.80 -5.88 -11.75
N GLY A 104 23.75 -5.19 -11.31
CA GLY A 104 22.42 -5.29 -11.89
C GLY A 104 21.75 -6.66 -11.70
N GLY A 105 20.52 -6.81 -12.21
CA GLY A 105 19.70 -8.00 -11.97
C GLY A 105 20.39 -9.34 -12.29
N VAL A 106 20.93 -9.48 -13.51
CA VAL A 106 21.56 -10.73 -13.98
C VAL A 106 22.92 -10.96 -13.35
N GLY A 107 23.78 -9.94 -13.34
CA GLY A 107 25.13 -10.07 -12.81
C GLY A 107 25.12 -10.48 -11.34
N SER A 108 24.27 -9.83 -10.54
CA SER A 108 24.12 -10.18 -9.13
C SER A 108 23.46 -11.54 -8.92
N ALA A 109 22.49 -11.95 -9.74
CA ALA A 109 21.89 -13.28 -9.66
C ALA A 109 22.93 -14.39 -9.94
N LEU A 110 23.77 -14.20 -10.96
CA LEU A 110 24.83 -15.14 -11.29
C LEU A 110 25.93 -15.15 -10.22
N ALA A 111 26.34 -14.00 -9.67
CA ALA A 111 27.30 -13.94 -8.57
C ALA A 111 26.81 -14.69 -7.32
N LEU A 112 25.53 -14.57 -6.97
CA LEU A 112 24.93 -15.30 -5.85
C LEU A 112 24.85 -16.81 -6.10
N GLU A 113 24.49 -17.22 -7.32
CA GLU A 113 24.49 -18.64 -7.68
C GLU A 113 25.91 -19.24 -7.72
N LEU A 114 26.90 -18.49 -8.20
CA LEU A 114 28.31 -18.87 -8.12
C LEU A 114 28.75 -19.02 -6.67
N THR A 115 28.37 -18.09 -5.78
CA THR A 115 28.65 -18.20 -4.34
C THR A 115 28.12 -19.52 -3.79
N ARG A 116 26.87 -19.87 -4.12
CA ARG A 116 26.24 -21.11 -3.67
C ARG A 116 26.98 -22.35 -4.17
N ARG A 117 27.34 -22.40 -5.46
CA ARG A 117 28.05 -23.54 -6.07
C ARG A 117 29.46 -23.69 -5.54
N LEU A 118 30.19 -22.58 -5.38
CA LEU A 118 31.55 -22.57 -4.83
C LEU A 118 31.55 -22.98 -3.36
N ALA A 119 30.59 -22.48 -2.57
CA ALA A 119 30.41 -22.91 -1.18
C ALA A 119 30.09 -24.41 -1.08
N ALA A 120 29.22 -24.93 -1.96
CA ALA A 120 28.92 -26.36 -2.03
C ALA A 120 30.15 -27.22 -2.43
N ALA A 121 31.08 -26.65 -3.22
CA ALA A 121 32.35 -27.27 -3.57
C ALA A 121 33.45 -27.05 -2.51
N GLY A 122 33.12 -26.45 -1.36
CA GLY A 122 34.08 -26.18 -0.28
C GLY A 122 35.07 -25.05 -0.55
N ARG A 123 34.85 -24.21 -1.57
CA ARG A 123 35.68 -23.03 -1.84
C ARG A 123 35.23 -21.87 -0.95
N PRO A 124 36.06 -21.40 0.01
CA PRO A 124 35.70 -20.24 0.84
C PRO A 124 35.63 -18.96 0.00
N LEU A 125 34.71 -18.07 0.38
CA LEU A 125 34.56 -16.73 -0.18
C LEU A 125 34.63 -15.70 0.96
N ASP A 126 35.37 -14.62 0.73
CA ASP A 126 35.54 -13.53 1.70
C ASP A 126 34.28 -12.65 1.75
N ALA A 127 33.70 -12.35 0.59
CA ALA A 127 32.49 -11.53 0.46
C ALA A 127 31.83 -11.67 -0.92
N VAL A 128 30.55 -11.29 -0.97
CA VAL A 128 29.78 -11.14 -2.21
C VAL A 128 29.25 -9.72 -2.28
N TYR A 129 29.68 -8.98 -3.30
CA TYR A 129 29.18 -7.64 -3.59
C TYR A 129 28.04 -7.72 -4.61
N VAL A 130 26.99 -6.93 -4.36
CA VAL A 130 25.82 -6.81 -5.23
C VAL A 130 25.59 -5.34 -5.57
N GLY A 131 25.73 -4.98 -6.84
CA GLY A 131 25.60 -3.60 -7.30
C GLY A 131 24.22 -3.31 -7.88
N ALA A 132 23.63 -2.18 -7.49
CA ALA A 132 22.43 -1.61 -8.11
C ALA A 132 21.19 -2.53 -8.13
N VAL A 133 21.05 -3.47 -7.17
CA VAL A 133 19.88 -4.35 -7.09
C VAL A 133 19.61 -4.87 -5.67
N PHE A 134 18.33 -5.17 -5.41
CA PHE A 134 17.84 -5.86 -4.20
C PHE A 134 16.99 -7.05 -4.64
N PRO A 135 16.83 -8.11 -3.81
CA PRO A 135 16.11 -9.31 -4.21
C PRO A 135 14.64 -9.02 -4.60
N PHE A 136 14.14 -9.73 -5.61
CA PHE A 136 12.77 -9.59 -6.11
C PHE A 136 12.22 -10.96 -6.54
N ALA A 137 10.96 -11.26 -6.21
CA ALA A 137 10.36 -12.58 -6.47
C ALA A 137 8.95 -12.48 -7.08
N ARG A 138 8.64 -13.39 -8.03
CA ARG A 138 7.28 -13.54 -8.57
C ARG A 138 6.38 -14.40 -7.68
N PRO A 139 5.09 -14.04 -7.53
CA PRO A 139 4.09 -14.94 -6.99
C PRO A 139 3.84 -16.13 -7.93
N LYS A 140 3.97 -17.37 -7.44
CA LYS A 140 3.77 -18.61 -8.21
C LYS A 140 2.28 -18.84 -8.52
N SER A 141 1.78 -18.29 -9.63
CA SER A 141 0.47 -18.69 -10.20
C SER A 141 0.62 -18.99 -11.70
N ARG A 142 0.40 -20.26 -12.09
CA ARG A 142 0.51 -20.73 -13.49
C ARG A 142 -0.37 -19.91 -14.47
N LEU A 143 -1.53 -19.43 -14.01
CA LEU A 143 -2.47 -18.60 -14.78
C LEU A 143 -2.01 -17.14 -14.96
N ILE A 144 -1.25 -16.58 -14.01
CA ILE A 144 -0.73 -15.21 -14.06
C ILE A 144 0.52 -15.15 -14.96
N ASN A 145 1.34 -16.21 -14.96
CA ASN A 145 2.54 -16.31 -15.79
C ASN A 145 2.21 -16.29 -17.30
N GLY A 146 1.16 -17.00 -17.74
CA GLY A 146 0.77 -16.98 -19.15
C GLY A 146 0.26 -15.62 -19.64
N MET A 147 -0.52 -14.93 -18.81
CA MET A 147 -1.12 -13.64 -19.16
C MET A 147 -0.12 -12.47 -19.11
N SER A 148 0.79 -12.48 -18.12
CA SER A 148 1.88 -11.49 -18.02
C SER A 148 2.91 -11.67 -19.14
N ALA A 149 3.24 -12.91 -19.51
CA ALA A 149 4.09 -13.20 -20.67
C ALA A 149 3.48 -12.69 -21.99
N TRP A 150 2.16 -12.83 -22.16
CA TRP A 150 1.43 -12.31 -23.32
C TRP A 150 1.37 -10.77 -23.34
N LEU A 151 1.06 -10.12 -22.21
CA LEU A 151 1.05 -8.65 -22.08
C LEU A 151 2.43 -8.00 -22.30
N ARG A 152 3.51 -8.70 -21.95
CA ARG A 152 4.88 -8.25 -22.25
C ARG A 152 5.16 -8.23 -23.75
N ARG A 153 4.65 -9.17 -24.54
CA ARG A 153 4.80 -9.15 -26.02
C ARG A 153 4.22 -7.89 -26.67
N LEU A 154 3.39 -7.13 -25.95
CA LEU A 154 2.74 -5.90 -26.41
C LEU A 154 3.42 -4.60 -25.94
N ARG A 155 4.49 -4.65 -25.14
CA ARG A 155 5.26 -3.45 -24.73
C ARG A 155 6.28 -3.08 -25.81
N SER A 156 6.18 -1.85 -26.32
CA SER A 156 7.10 -1.24 -27.29
C SER A 156 8.55 -1.25 -26.79
N ASP A 157 9.45 -1.79 -27.61
CA ASP A 157 10.90 -1.82 -27.36
C ASP A 157 11.48 -0.40 -27.21
N GLN A 158 10.85 0.59 -27.84
CA GLN A 158 11.23 2.01 -27.77
C GLN A 158 10.91 2.63 -26.39
N ALA A 159 9.82 2.22 -25.75
CA ALA A 159 9.50 2.67 -24.38
C ALA A 159 10.45 2.06 -23.33
N TYR A 160 10.96 0.85 -23.58
CA TYR A 160 11.98 0.21 -22.75
C TYR A 160 13.35 0.86 -22.96
N ALA A 161 13.74 1.13 -24.21
CA ALA A 161 14.96 1.85 -24.57
C ALA A 161 15.02 3.25 -23.96
N ASN A 162 13.92 4.01 -24.01
CA ASN A 162 13.84 5.34 -23.39
C ASN A 162 13.99 5.28 -21.85
N GLY A 163 13.52 4.21 -21.21
CA GLY A 163 13.68 3.99 -19.78
C GLY A 163 15.13 3.67 -19.39
N LEU A 164 15.82 2.87 -20.21
CA LEU A 164 17.24 2.55 -20.03
C LEU A 164 18.14 3.77 -20.27
N ALA A 165 17.84 4.58 -21.30
CA ALA A 165 18.55 5.83 -21.55
C ALA A 165 18.39 6.82 -20.38
N ALA A 166 17.19 6.91 -19.79
CA ALA A 166 16.94 7.70 -18.58
C ALA A 166 17.66 7.16 -17.32
N GLN A 167 18.13 5.91 -17.35
CA GLN A 167 18.94 5.28 -16.29
C GLN A 167 20.45 5.44 -16.53
N GLY A 168 20.86 6.15 -17.59
CA GLY A 168 22.26 6.41 -17.93
C GLY A 168 22.90 5.40 -18.88
N LEU A 169 22.11 4.53 -19.53
CA LEU A 169 22.62 3.65 -20.57
C LEU A 169 22.79 4.42 -21.89
N GLU A 170 24.03 4.69 -22.30
CA GLU A 170 24.37 5.32 -23.57
C GLU A 170 24.11 4.34 -24.72
N LEU A 171 22.94 4.45 -25.37
CA LEU A 171 22.57 3.70 -26.58
C LEU A 171 22.79 4.53 -27.86
N GLY A 172 23.24 5.77 -27.73
CA GLY A 172 23.28 6.77 -28.81
C GLY A 172 24.31 6.48 -29.92
N ASP A 173 25.37 5.74 -29.60
CA ASP A 173 26.47 5.46 -30.54
C ASP A 173 26.31 4.11 -31.27
N LEU A 174 25.23 3.37 -31.00
CA LEU A 174 24.96 2.07 -31.62
C LEU A 174 24.04 2.21 -32.84
N GLU A 175 24.24 1.37 -33.86
CA GLU A 175 23.30 1.28 -34.97
C GLU A 175 21.90 0.84 -34.46
N PRO A 176 20.80 1.26 -35.10
CA PRO A 176 19.44 0.98 -34.62
C PRO A 176 19.14 -0.51 -34.43
N GLU A 177 19.71 -1.37 -35.27
CA GLU A 177 19.57 -2.82 -35.17
C GLU A 177 20.35 -3.43 -33.99
N GLN A 178 21.51 -2.85 -33.66
CA GLN A 178 22.32 -3.25 -32.49
C GLN A 178 21.62 -2.81 -31.19
N ALA A 179 21.11 -1.58 -31.14
CA ALA A 179 20.36 -1.07 -29.99
C ALA A 179 19.10 -1.93 -29.69
N GLN A 180 18.36 -2.35 -30.72
CA GLN A 180 17.22 -3.26 -30.55
C GLN A 180 17.63 -4.65 -30.03
N ARG A 181 18.78 -5.17 -30.47
CA ARG A 181 19.34 -6.45 -29.98
C ARG A 181 19.71 -6.35 -28.49
N VAL A 182 20.41 -5.30 -28.09
CA VAL A 182 20.76 -5.03 -26.69
C VAL A 182 19.51 -4.94 -25.80
N VAL A 183 18.47 -4.22 -26.25
CA VAL A 183 17.19 -4.10 -25.55
C VAL A 183 16.48 -5.45 -25.37
N ARG A 184 16.45 -6.30 -26.40
CA ARG A 184 15.85 -7.64 -26.30
C ARG A 184 16.65 -8.56 -25.37
N SER A 185 17.98 -8.50 -25.43
CA SER A 185 18.86 -9.26 -24.55
C SER A 185 18.64 -8.87 -23.09
N LEU A 186 18.73 -7.58 -22.76
CA LEU A 186 18.44 -6.99 -21.44
C LEU A 186 17.09 -7.41 -20.85
N ARG A 187 16.08 -7.52 -21.70
CA ARG A 187 14.74 -7.91 -21.29
C ARG A 187 14.63 -9.40 -20.93
N ASN A 188 15.21 -10.26 -21.77
CA ASN A 188 15.26 -11.70 -21.51
C ASN A 188 16.07 -12.02 -20.26
N ASP A 189 17.15 -11.26 -20.07
CA ASP A 189 18.04 -11.26 -18.93
C ASP A 189 17.33 -10.91 -17.62
N ALA A 190 16.61 -9.79 -17.59
CA ALA A 190 15.84 -9.37 -16.42
C ALA A 190 14.81 -10.45 -15.99
N ASP A 191 14.15 -11.08 -16.96
CA ASP A 191 13.21 -12.17 -16.72
C ASP A 191 13.89 -13.41 -16.10
N LYS A 192 15.05 -13.80 -16.64
CA LYS A 192 15.83 -14.94 -16.12
C LYS A 192 16.35 -14.66 -14.71
N ALA A 193 16.84 -13.45 -14.45
CA ALA A 193 17.27 -13.05 -13.10
C ALA A 193 16.14 -13.16 -12.09
N GLU A 194 14.93 -12.74 -12.45
CA GLU A 194 13.75 -12.81 -11.59
C GLU A 194 13.40 -14.24 -11.19
N GLU A 195 13.46 -15.18 -12.15
CA GLU A 195 13.24 -16.60 -11.87
C GLU A 195 14.30 -17.17 -10.93
N GLN A 196 15.56 -16.72 -11.06
CA GLN A 196 16.65 -17.17 -10.21
C GLN A 196 16.56 -16.63 -8.78
N TYR A 197 16.23 -15.34 -8.61
CA TYR A 197 15.94 -14.80 -7.27
C TYR A 197 14.78 -15.54 -6.60
N ALA A 198 13.73 -15.87 -7.36
CA ALA A 198 12.62 -16.66 -6.83
C ALA A 198 13.04 -18.07 -6.41
N ARG A 199 13.98 -18.72 -7.12
CA ARG A 199 14.58 -20.01 -6.70
C ARG A 199 15.42 -19.85 -5.44
N LEU A 200 16.34 -18.88 -5.42
CA LEU A 200 17.26 -18.62 -4.31
C LEU A 200 16.49 -18.33 -3.00
N LEU A 201 15.45 -17.50 -3.06
CA LEU A 201 14.65 -17.14 -1.89
C LEU A 201 13.74 -18.27 -1.36
N GLN A 202 13.49 -19.32 -2.15
CA GLN A 202 12.65 -20.46 -1.74
C GLN A 202 13.44 -21.57 -1.05
N HIS A 203 14.75 -21.66 -1.29
CA HIS A 203 15.63 -22.65 -0.67
C HIS A 203 16.13 -22.10 0.68
N THR A 204 15.24 -21.92 1.65
CA THR A 204 15.52 -21.37 2.99
C THR A 204 16.37 -22.28 3.90
N GLY A 205 17.01 -23.33 3.37
CA GLY A 205 17.76 -24.33 4.14
C GLY A 205 19.27 -24.07 4.24
N GLU A 206 19.89 -23.45 3.23
CA GLU A 206 21.34 -23.27 3.16
C GLU A 206 21.69 -21.78 3.12
N ARG A 207 22.18 -21.24 4.24
CA ARG A 207 22.72 -19.88 4.28
C ARG A 207 24.09 -19.85 3.60
N LEU A 208 24.32 -18.83 2.79
CA LEU A 208 25.63 -18.51 2.23
C LEU A 208 26.57 -18.10 3.37
N PRO A 209 27.78 -18.68 3.44
CA PRO A 209 28.74 -18.41 4.52
C PRO A 209 29.37 -17.02 4.42
N ALA A 210 29.36 -16.41 3.23
CA ALA A 210 29.95 -15.10 2.98
C ALA A 210 28.97 -13.94 3.25
N PRO A 211 29.44 -12.77 3.72
CA PRO A 211 28.64 -11.56 3.83
C PRO A 211 28.19 -11.06 2.46
N ILE A 212 26.96 -10.53 2.38
CA ILE A 212 26.45 -9.85 1.18
C ILE A 212 26.50 -8.33 1.40
N ILE A 213 27.24 -7.64 0.54
CA ILE A 213 27.45 -6.19 0.62
C ILE A 213 26.79 -5.54 -0.59
N THR A 214 25.78 -4.73 -0.37
CA THR A 214 25.07 -4.04 -1.45
C THR A 214 25.68 -2.66 -1.70
N ILE A 215 26.00 -2.35 -2.95
CA ILE A 215 26.44 -1.02 -3.39
C ILE A 215 25.32 -0.38 -4.20
N VAL A 216 24.88 0.81 -3.82
CA VAL A 216 23.83 1.58 -4.51
C VAL A 216 24.26 3.01 -4.76
N GLY A 217 23.70 3.63 -5.78
CA GLY A 217 23.71 5.08 -5.95
C GLY A 217 22.50 5.72 -5.28
N ASP A 218 22.64 6.89 -4.68
CA ASP A 218 21.53 7.64 -4.07
C ASP A 218 20.57 8.26 -5.10
N ASP A 219 21.07 8.56 -6.30
CA ASP A 219 20.29 9.06 -7.44
C ASP A 219 19.66 7.94 -8.27
N ASP A 220 19.89 6.66 -7.95
CA ASP A 220 19.27 5.54 -8.65
C ASP A 220 17.81 5.30 -8.17
N PRO A 221 16.80 5.58 -9.02
CA PRO A 221 15.39 5.42 -8.63
C PRO A 221 14.96 3.96 -8.47
N THR A 222 15.73 3.00 -9.00
CA THR A 222 15.42 1.57 -8.94
C THR A 222 15.83 0.93 -7.61
N THR A 223 16.83 1.51 -6.94
CA THR A 223 17.32 1.09 -5.62
C THR A 223 16.83 1.98 -4.48
N GLY A 224 15.67 2.62 -4.66
CA GLY A 224 15.00 3.35 -3.60
C GLY A 224 14.76 2.49 -2.35
N TYR A 225 14.71 3.13 -1.18
CA TYR A 225 14.57 2.47 0.13
C TYR A 225 15.75 1.55 0.51
N HIS A 226 16.94 1.80 -0.05
CA HIS A 226 18.14 1.00 0.18
C HIS A 226 18.48 0.79 1.67
N ASP A 227 18.22 1.77 2.53
CA ASP A 227 18.39 1.70 3.99
C ASP A 227 17.60 0.57 4.67
N GLU A 228 16.54 0.06 4.02
CA GLU A 228 15.74 -1.06 4.49
C GLU A 228 16.08 -2.34 3.73
N ARG A 229 16.13 -2.23 2.39
CA ARG A 229 16.10 -3.36 1.48
C ARG A 229 17.36 -4.22 1.52
N PHE A 230 18.51 -3.66 1.92
CA PHE A 230 19.74 -4.46 2.07
C PHE A 230 19.58 -5.57 3.12
N ARG A 231 18.67 -5.42 4.09
CA ARG A 231 18.37 -6.47 5.08
C ARG A 231 17.57 -7.64 4.51
N GLU A 232 16.99 -7.50 3.33
CA GLU A 232 16.32 -8.60 2.61
C GLU A 232 17.31 -9.73 2.29
N TRP A 233 18.60 -9.41 2.13
CA TRP A 233 19.68 -10.39 1.93
C TRP A 233 19.85 -11.37 3.09
N HIS A 234 19.27 -11.11 4.26
CA HIS A 234 19.19 -12.10 5.34
C HIS A 234 18.36 -13.35 5.01
N ALA A 235 17.69 -13.38 3.86
CA ALA A 235 17.17 -14.62 3.30
C ALA A 235 18.30 -15.59 2.87
N LEU A 236 19.47 -15.06 2.52
CA LEU A 236 20.60 -15.80 1.95
C LEU A 236 21.86 -15.76 2.83
N THR A 237 22.12 -14.70 3.61
CA THR A 237 23.35 -14.58 4.42
C THR A 237 23.08 -14.15 5.87
N ASP A 238 24.02 -14.46 6.76
CA ASP A 238 24.00 -13.97 8.13
C ASP A 238 24.40 -12.51 8.26
N THR A 239 25.23 -11.99 7.36
CA THR A 239 25.76 -10.63 7.45
C THR A 239 25.44 -9.86 6.18
N ALA A 240 24.66 -8.80 6.31
CA ALA A 240 24.30 -7.91 5.21
C ALA A 240 24.83 -6.50 5.48
N ALA A 241 25.38 -5.84 4.47
CA ALA A 241 25.86 -4.47 4.57
C ALA A 241 25.41 -3.63 3.38
N LEU A 242 25.39 -2.32 3.57
CA LEU A 242 24.96 -1.33 2.58
C LEU A 242 25.98 -0.22 2.43
N VAL A 243 26.40 0.01 1.20
CA VAL A 243 27.25 1.12 0.78
C VAL A 243 26.47 2.02 -0.16
N VAL A 244 26.50 3.32 0.10
CA VAL A 244 25.82 4.34 -0.72
C VAL A 244 26.85 5.25 -1.35
N LEU A 245 26.83 5.33 -2.68
CA LEU A 245 27.58 6.28 -3.50
C LEU A 245 26.77 7.56 -3.67
N ALA A 246 27.34 8.71 -3.32
CA ALA A 246 26.68 10.00 -3.43
C ALA A 246 26.75 10.55 -4.87
N GLY A 247 25.62 11.02 -5.40
CA GLY A 247 25.46 11.53 -6.75
C GLY A 247 25.64 10.48 -7.85
N ALA A 248 25.35 9.21 -7.55
CA ALA A 248 25.59 8.10 -8.48
C ALA A 248 24.27 7.50 -8.99
N GLY A 249 24.18 7.27 -10.30
CA GLY A 249 23.07 6.56 -10.95
C GLY A 249 23.25 5.03 -10.97
N HIS A 250 22.44 4.32 -11.76
CA HIS A 250 22.40 2.85 -11.79
C HIS A 250 23.74 2.22 -12.21
N TYR A 251 24.34 2.71 -13.30
CA TYR A 251 25.55 2.14 -13.91
C TYR A 251 26.87 2.73 -13.33
N PHE A 252 26.92 2.91 -12.01
CA PHE A 252 28.06 3.55 -11.34
C PHE A 252 29.40 2.82 -11.52
N VAL A 253 29.40 1.54 -11.93
CA VAL A 253 30.63 0.79 -12.25
C VAL A 253 31.43 1.44 -13.38
N ARG A 254 30.77 2.14 -14.32
CA ARG A 254 31.44 2.83 -15.43
C ARG A 254 32.02 4.18 -15.02
N HIS A 255 31.26 4.96 -14.26
CA HIS A 255 31.57 6.38 -14.02
C HIS A 255 32.17 6.67 -12.64
N ARG A 256 32.09 5.71 -11.70
CA ARG A 256 32.58 5.81 -10.31
C ARG A 256 33.50 4.63 -9.95
N ALA A 257 34.30 4.20 -10.92
CA ALA A 257 35.11 2.98 -10.83
C ALA A 257 36.16 3.03 -9.71
N LYS A 258 36.75 4.21 -9.45
CA LYS A 258 37.72 4.43 -8.37
C LYS A 258 37.07 4.19 -7.00
N GLU A 259 35.87 4.71 -6.79
CA GLU A 259 35.11 4.49 -5.56
C GLU A 259 34.71 3.02 -5.41
N VAL A 260 34.23 2.39 -6.48
CA VAL A 260 33.90 0.95 -6.48
C VAL A 260 35.13 0.10 -6.11
N ALA A 261 36.30 0.38 -6.69
CA ALA A 261 37.55 -0.32 -6.39
C ALA A 261 37.94 -0.18 -4.90
N ARG A 262 37.80 1.01 -4.30
CA ARG A 262 38.03 1.21 -2.86
C ARG A 262 37.01 0.47 -1.99
N ILE A 263 35.74 0.48 -2.39
CA ILE A 263 34.67 -0.20 -1.65
C ILE A 263 34.96 -1.70 -1.56
N ILE A 264 35.26 -2.35 -2.69
CA ILE A 264 35.48 -3.81 -2.75
C ILE A 264 36.80 -4.27 -2.12
N THR A 265 37.72 -3.36 -1.82
CA THR A 265 38.98 -3.67 -1.12
C THR A 265 38.92 -3.42 0.38
N THR A 266 37.95 -2.61 0.85
CA THR A 266 37.94 -2.08 2.22
C THR A 266 36.74 -2.52 3.05
N VAL A 267 35.54 -2.64 2.46
CA VAL A 267 34.32 -2.77 3.27
C VAL A 267 34.23 -4.14 3.94
N ASP A 268 34.43 -5.24 3.21
CA ASP A 268 34.35 -6.58 3.77
C ASP A 268 35.37 -6.85 4.89
N THR A 269 36.59 -6.32 4.76
CA THR A 269 37.67 -6.49 5.74
C THR A 269 37.39 -5.74 7.04
N THR A 270 36.55 -4.71 6.99
CA THR A 270 36.20 -3.86 8.13
C THR A 270 34.88 -4.28 8.80
N LEU A 271 34.05 -5.11 8.16
CA LEU A 271 32.81 -5.65 8.75
C LEU A 271 33.01 -6.41 10.08
N PRO A 272 34.06 -7.24 10.28
CA PRO A 272 34.29 -7.92 11.56
C PRO A 272 34.62 -6.94 12.68
N LEU A 273 35.32 -5.85 12.35
CA LEU A 273 35.82 -4.82 13.29
C LEU A 273 34.72 -3.84 13.73
N GLY A 274 33.53 -3.90 13.14
CA GLY A 274 32.40 -3.02 13.49
C GLY A 274 32.62 -1.54 13.15
N THR A 275 33.69 -1.23 12.44
CA THR A 275 34.13 0.13 12.10
C THR A 275 34.63 0.11 10.67
N ALA A 276 33.89 0.73 9.74
CA ALA A 276 34.49 1.07 8.45
C ALA A 276 35.11 2.47 8.57
N PRO A 277 36.32 2.69 8.08
CA PRO A 277 36.86 4.04 7.94
C PRO A 277 35.97 4.78 6.93
N VAL A 278 35.16 5.72 7.43
CA VAL A 278 34.49 6.71 6.59
C VAL A 278 35.35 7.95 6.66
N GLU A 279 36.28 8.10 5.73
CA GLU A 279 36.95 9.39 5.58
C GLU A 279 35.96 10.39 4.95
N PRO A 280 35.70 11.54 5.61
CA PRO A 280 34.86 12.57 5.02
C PRO A 280 35.53 13.15 3.75
N GLY A 281 34.98 12.84 2.57
CA GLY A 281 35.47 13.34 1.28
C GLY A 281 35.39 12.36 0.11
N ASP A 282 35.21 11.06 0.39
CA ASP A 282 35.40 9.98 -0.61
C ASP A 282 34.21 9.72 -1.55
N GLY A 283 33.11 10.47 -1.44
CA GLY A 283 31.95 10.32 -2.33
C GLY A 283 31.12 9.03 -2.11
N TRP A 284 31.43 8.22 -1.10
CA TRP A 284 30.65 7.06 -0.66
C TRP A 284 30.66 6.89 0.86
N ARG A 285 29.72 6.12 1.41
CA ARG A 285 29.67 5.78 2.84
C ARG A 285 29.16 4.36 3.08
N LEU A 286 29.68 3.69 4.12
CA LEU A 286 29.03 2.50 4.69
C LEU A 286 27.78 2.94 5.46
N ALA A 287 26.62 2.77 4.84
CA ALA A 287 25.34 3.26 5.35
C ALA A 287 24.71 2.34 6.40
N GLY A 288 25.04 1.05 6.40
CA GLY A 288 24.55 0.13 7.43
C GLY A 288 25.20 -1.25 7.39
N VAL A 289 25.26 -1.89 8.55
CA VAL A 289 25.63 -3.30 8.74
C VAL A 289 24.55 -3.96 9.57
N SER A 290 24.16 -5.17 9.22
CA SER A 290 23.08 -5.93 9.87
C SER A 290 23.51 -7.39 10.01
N ARG A 291 23.39 -7.96 11.21
CA ARG A 291 23.75 -9.37 11.49
C ARG A 291 22.50 -10.16 11.89
N SER A 292 22.35 -11.37 11.37
CA SER A 292 21.14 -12.18 11.52
C SER A 292 20.84 -12.59 12.97
N ARG A 293 21.84 -12.62 13.87
CA ARG A 293 21.64 -12.81 15.32
C ARG A 293 20.86 -11.67 15.98
N GLU A 294 20.82 -10.47 15.40
CA GLU A 294 19.92 -9.38 15.84
C GLU A 294 18.45 -9.62 15.43
N ARG A 295 18.12 -10.71 14.69
CA ARG A 295 16.74 -11.06 14.34
C ARG A 295 15.92 -11.65 15.49
N ASP A 296 16.48 -11.93 16.67
CA ASP A 296 15.72 -12.59 17.74
C ASP A 296 14.63 -11.69 18.37
N HIS A 297 14.44 -10.44 17.91
CA HIS A 297 13.44 -9.51 18.50
C HIS A 297 12.35 -8.99 17.54
N ARG A 298 12.19 -9.55 16.34
CA ARG A 298 11.14 -9.09 15.38
C ARG A 298 10.19 -10.16 14.85
N THR A 299 9.94 -11.21 15.62
CA THR A 299 8.92 -12.23 15.32
C THR A 299 7.56 -11.84 15.90
N GLY A 300 6.86 -10.93 15.22
CA GLY A 300 5.42 -10.84 15.39
C GLY A 300 4.73 -12.12 14.91
N PRO A 301 3.63 -12.56 15.51
CA PRO A 301 3.04 -13.84 15.16
C PRO A 301 2.29 -13.72 13.82
N ARG A 302 2.23 -14.78 12.98
CA ARG A 302 1.72 -14.70 11.59
C ARG A 302 0.27 -14.18 11.46
N PRO A 303 -0.09 -13.47 10.37
CA PRO A 303 -1.48 -13.07 10.10
C PRO A 303 -2.42 -14.27 10.13
N SER A 304 -3.57 -14.15 10.79
CA SER A 304 -4.55 -15.23 10.87
C SER A 304 -5.98 -14.69 10.98
N MET A 305 -6.91 -15.36 10.28
CA MET A 305 -8.32 -14.96 10.30
C MET A 305 -8.92 -15.06 11.70
N ARG A 306 -8.43 -15.98 12.55
CA ARG A 306 -8.88 -16.08 13.95
C ARG A 306 -8.50 -14.85 14.76
N ARG A 307 -7.25 -14.36 14.66
CA ARG A 307 -6.83 -13.14 15.37
C ARG A 307 -7.57 -11.92 14.87
N PHE A 308 -7.72 -11.81 13.56
CA PHE A 308 -8.56 -10.76 12.98
C PHE A 308 -9.99 -10.83 13.51
N ALA A 309 -10.64 -12.00 13.49
CA ALA A 309 -12.01 -12.14 13.97
C ALA A 309 -12.13 -11.78 15.46
N THR A 310 -11.18 -12.21 16.31
CA THR A 310 -11.18 -11.85 17.74
C THR A 310 -11.09 -10.34 17.96
N VAL A 311 -10.14 -9.67 17.29
CA VAL A 311 -10.00 -8.21 17.38
C VAL A 311 -11.17 -7.50 16.72
N ALA A 312 -11.61 -7.95 15.55
CA ALA A 312 -12.73 -7.35 14.84
C ALA A 312 -13.98 -7.40 15.71
N THR A 313 -14.40 -8.57 16.21
CA THR A 313 -15.60 -8.67 17.04
C THR A 313 -15.58 -7.73 18.25
N SER A 314 -14.45 -7.60 18.96
CA SER A 314 -14.36 -6.67 20.09
C SER A 314 -14.48 -5.21 19.65
N GLN A 315 -13.84 -4.85 18.54
CA GLN A 315 -13.88 -3.50 17.97
C GLN A 315 -15.29 -3.18 17.42
N LEU A 316 -16.00 -4.16 16.87
CA LEU A 316 -17.38 -3.99 16.39
C LEU A 316 -18.36 -3.76 17.53
N VAL A 317 -18.18 -4.46 18.65
CA VAL A 317 -18.98 -4.26 19.87
C VAL A 317 -18.74 -2.84 20.41
N ALA A 318 -17.48 -2.40 20.50
CA ALA A 318 -17.15 -1.03 20.92
C ALA A 318 -17.69 0.04 19.98
N LEU A 319 -17.58 -0.16 18.65
CA LEU A 319 -18.14 0.75 17.65
C LEU A 319 -19.67 0.85 17.75
N THR A 320 -20.35 -0.25 18.07
CA THR A 320 -21.81 -0.25 18.25
C THR A 320 -22.20 0.53 19.51
N GLY A 321 -21.48 0.33 20.62
CA GLY A 321 -21.67 1.10 21.86
C GLY A 321 -21.48 2.60 21.64
N ALA A 322 -20.40 2.99 20.96
CA ALA A 322 -20.13 4.38 20.63
C ALA A 322 -21.24 4.99 19.75
N GLN A 323 -21.75 4.28 18.74
CA GLN A 323 -22.84 4.79 17.89
C GLN A 323 -24.15 4.98 18.66
N ILE A 324 -24.44 4.12 19.65
CA ILE A 324 -25.61 4.28 20.54
C ILE A 324 -25.45 5.54 21.38
N ALA A 325 -24.26 5.77 21.95
CA ALA A 325 -23.97 6.94 22.78
C ALA A 325 -23.94 8.25 21.97
N ASP A 326 -23.31 8.25 20.80
CA ASP A 326 -23.25 9.36 19.85
C ASP A 326 -24.65 9.86 19.46
N PHE A 327 -25.63 8.95 19.40
CA PHE A 327 -27.03 9.29 19.18
C PHE A 327 -27.74 9.75 20.46
N ALA A 328 -27.56 9.01 21.55
CA ALA A 328 -28.33 9.22 22.78
C ALA A 328 -27.91 10.45 23.57
N ILE A 329 -26.61 10.78 23.63
CA ILE A 329 -26.09 11.91 24.43
C ILE A 329 -26.67 13.25 23.92
N PRO A 330 -26.57 13.61 22.61
CA PRO A 330 -27.17 14.84 22.11
C PRO A 330 -28.70 14.86 22.30
N LEU A 331 -29.37 13.72 22.05
CA LEU A 331 -30.82 13.60 22.19
C LEU A 331 -31.29 13.82 23.64
N TRP A 332 -30.57 13.24 24.61
CA TRP A 332 -30.85 13.43 26.03
C TRP A 332 -30.72 14.91 26.44
N ILE A 333 -29.66 15.59 25.98
CA ILE A 333 -29.44 17.02 26.27
C ILE A 333 -30.54 17.88 25.62
N TYR A 334 -30.97 17.53 24.40
CA TYR A 334 -32.10 18.20 23.77
C TYR A 334 -33.38 18.01 24.60
N GLY A 335 -33.66 16.80 25.08
CA GLY A 335 -34.80 16.53 25.96
C GLY A 335 -34.80 17.34 27.25
N MET A 336 -33.61 17.58 27.83
CA MET A 336 -33.46 18.36 29.06
C MET A 336 -33.50 19.88 28.84
N THR A 337 -33.00 20.37 27.70
CA THR A 337 -32.77 21.81 27.47
C THR A 337 -33.73 22.47 26.49
N GLY A 338 -34.40 21.69 25.62
CA GLY A 338 -35.21 22.18 24.50
C GLY A 338 -34.43 22.95 23.44
N SER A 339 -33.10 23.05 23.55
CA SER A 339 -32.30 23.90 22.66
C SER A 339 -31.79 23.15 21.44
N LEU A 340 -32.36 23.46 20.28
CA LEU A 340 -31.89 22.94 18.99
C LEU A 340 -30.46 23.40 18.65
N THR A 341 -30.08 24.62 19.03
CA THR A 341 -28.71 25.14 18.88
C THR A 341 -27.69 24.31 19.66
N ARG A 342 -27.96 23.97 20.92
CA ARG A 342 -27.07 23.11 21.72
C ARG A 342 -26.96 21.71 21.13
N PHE A 343 -28.07 21.14 20.70
CA PHE A 343 -28.09 19.85 20.01
C PHE A 343 -27.16 19.88 18.77
N GLY A 344 -27.34 20.87 17.90
CA GLY A 344 -26.52 21.02 16.69
C GLY A 344 -25.02 21.22 16.99
N LEU A 345 -24.69 22.01 18.01
CA LEU A 345 -23.29 22.21 18.44
C LEU A 345 -22.66 20.91 18.96
N LEU A 346 -23.40 20.11 19.72
CA LEU A 346 -22.91 18.81 20.22
C LEU A 346 -22.69 17.82 19.07
N THR A 347 -23.64 17.71 18.13
CA THR A 347 -23.47 16.88 16.94
C THR A 347 -22.26 17.32 16.10
N LEU A 348 -22.00 18.63 16.00
CA LEU A 348 -20.81 19.16 15.34
C LEU A 348 -19.53 18.75 16.07
N LEU A 349 -19.49 18.87 17.41
CA LEU A 349 -18.32 18.51 18.21
C LEU A 349 -18.04 17.00 18.26
N ALA A 350 -19.05 16.15 18.06
CA ALA A 350 -18.87 14.71 17.92
C ALA A 350 -18.07 14.35 16.65
N ILE A 351 -18.07 15.22 15.64
CA ILE A 351 -17.53 14.93 14.29
C ILE A 351 -16.31 15.78 13.95
N ALA A 352 -16.43 17.11 14.05
CA ALA A 352 -15.47 18.04 13.47
C ALA A 352 -14.05 17.92 14.05
N PRO A 353 -13.85 17.81 15.38
CA PRO A 353 -12.51 17.67 15.96
C PRO A 353 -11.76 16.43 15.43
N GLY A 354 -12.45 15.29 15.32
CA GLY A 354 -11.90 14.07 14.75
C GLY A 354 -11.45 14.25 13.30
N VAL A 355 -12.30 14.84 12.46
CA VAL A 355 -11.97 15.11 11.04
C VAL A 355 -10.74 16.01 10.89
N LEU A 356 -10.64 17.06 11.73
CA LEU A 356 -9.49 17.99 11.70
C LEU A 356 -8.18 17.32 12.13
N VAL A 357 -8.24 16.38 13.08
CA VAL A 357 -7.06 15.66 13.59
C VAL A 357 -6.71 14.43 12.74
N ALA A 358 -7.59 13.98 11.84
CA ALA A 358 -7.36 12.78 11.04
C ALA A 358 -6.01 12.73 10.30
N PRO A 359 -5.51 13.81 9.63
CA PRO A 359 -4.18 13.78 8.99
C PRO A 359 -3.03 13.58 9.99
N LEU A 360 -3.13 14.19 11.17
CA LEU A 360 -2.17 14.02 12.26
C LEU A 360 -2.21 12.58 12.78
N ALA A 361 -3.41 12.05 13.04
CA ALA A 361 -3.60 10.68 13.46
C ALA A 361 -3.01 9.69 12.44
N GLY A 362 -3.26 9.91 11.15
CA GLY A 362 -2.70 9.10 10.07
C GLY A 362 -1.17 9.08 10.06
N ALA A 363 -0.52 10.23 10.28
CA ALA A 363 0.93 10.31 10.37
C ALA A 363 1.49 9.60 11.63
N VAL A 364 0.80 9.71 12.77
CA VAL A 364 1.19 9.00 14.01
C VAL A 364 1.06 7.48 13.84
N ILE A 365 -0.02 7.01 13.22
CA ILE A 365 -0.27 5.57 12.97
C ILE A 365 0.78 4.94 12.06
N ASP A 366 1.34 5.72 11.12
CA ASP A 366 2.40 5.26 10.24
C ASP A 366 3.78 5.21 10.95
N ARG A 367 3.92 5.82 12.14
CA ARG A 367 5.18 5.87 12.93
C ARG A 367 5.21 4.91 14.12
N VAL A 368 4.06 4.72 14.75
CA VAL A 368 3.93 3.97 16.00
C VAL A 368 3.28 2.61 15.70
N ASP A 369 3.56 1.61 16.53
CA ASP A 369 2.87 0.32 16.46
C ASP A 369 1.34 0.54 16.48
N ARG A 370 0.64 0.08 15.44
CA ARG A 370 -0.82 0.27 15.27
C ARG A 370 -1.62 -0.22 16.47
N ARG A 371 -1.14 -1.29 17.10
CA ARG A 371 -1.70 -1.83 18.34
C ARG A 371 -1.65 -0.83 19.49
N VAL A 372 -0.53 -0.12 19.65
CA VAL A 372 -0.36 0.86 20.72
C VAL A 372 -1.27 2.05 20.48
N VAL A 373 -1.35 2.54 19.24
CA VAL A 373 -2.26 3.65 18.90
C VAL A 373 -3.72 3.26 19.12
N MET A 374 -4.11 2.03 18.76
CA MET A 374 -5.45 1.52 18.99
C MET A 374 -5.78 1.41 20.49
N LEU A 375 -4.86 0.87 21.31
CA LEU A 375 -5.02 0.82 22.77
C LEU A 375 -5.11 2.20 23.41
N ALA A 376 -4.27 3.14 22.98
CA ALA A 376 -4.29 4.51 23.48
C ALA A 376 -5.60 5.22 23.10
N GLY A 377 -6.09 5.02 21.87
CA GLY A 377 -7.38 5.54 21.42
C GLY A 377 -8.56 4.97 22.22
N ASP A 378 -8.64 3.63 22.34
CA ASP A 378 -9.69 2.97 23.12
C ASP A 378 -9.66 3.43 24.60
N SER A 379 -8.46 3.50 25.20
CA SER A 379 -8.30 3.89 26.61
C SER A 379 -8.62 5.37 26.84
N ALA A 380 -8.25 6.26 25.91
CA ALA A 380 -8.61 7.67 25.95
C ALA A 380 -10.12 7.87 25.81
N ALA A 381 -10.78 7.15 24.90
CA ALA A 381 -12.23 7.17 24.77
C ALA A 381 -12.91 6.69 26.07
N GLY A 382 -12.45 5.57 26.63
CA GLY A 382 -12.97 5.06 27.91
C GLY A 382 -12.82 6.04 29.07
N LEU A 383 -11.67 6.74 29.16
CA LEU A 383 -11.46 7.77 30.18
C LEU A 383 -12.40 8.97 29.99
N VAL A 384 -12.63 9.40 28.75
CA VAL A 384 -13.56 10.49 28.43
C VAL A 384 -15.00 10.11 28.76
N ILE A 385 -15.42 8.87 28.46
CA ILE A 385 -16.75 8.36 28.84
C ILE A 385 -16.89 8.22 30.35
N ALA A 386 -15.87 7.74 31.06
CA ALA A 386 -15.86 7.69 32.52
C ALA A 386 -15.96 9.10 33.14
N ALA A 387 -15.23 10.09 32.58
CA ALA A 387 -15.34 11.48 32.99
C ALA A 387 -16.73 12.08 32.71
N THR A 388 -17.34 11.70 31.59
CA THR A 388 -18.73 12.07 31.23
C THR A 388 -19.72 11.50 32.25
N ALA A 389 -19.58 10.23 32.63
CA ALA A 389 -20.38 9.59 33.66
C ALA A 389 -20.20 10.23 35.04
N ALA A 390 -18.98 10.59 35.43
CA ALA A 390 -18.71 11.30 36.69
C ALA A 390 -19.32 12.72 36.70
N CYS A 391 -19.26 13.44 35.57
CA CYS A 391 -19.92 14.74 35.43
C CYS A 391 -21.45 14.60 35.49
N TYR A 392 -22.00 13.51 34.96
CA TYR A 392 -23.43 13.21 35.06
C TYR A 392 -23.83 12.96 36.51
N ALA A 393 -23.11 12.08 37.21
CA ALA A 393 -23.38 11.73 38.61
C ALA A 393 -23.27 12.94 39.56
N SER A 394 -22.40 13.90 39.26
CA SER A 394 -22.26 15.16 40.02
C SER A 394 -23.27 16.25 39.63
N GLY A 395 -24.15 15.99 38.66
CA GLY A 395 -25.15 16.97 38.17
C GLY A 395 -24.58 18.10 37.32
N ASN A 396 -23.27 18.09 37.02
CA ASN A 396 -22.59 19.17 36.29
C ASN A 396 -22.52 18.95 34.77
N LEU A 397 -22.94 17.78 34.25
CA LEU A 397 -22.80 17.44 32.83
C LEU A 397 -23.48 18.43 31.88
N LEU A 398 -24.65 18.97 32.26
CA LEU A 398 -25.42 19.92 31.45
C LEU A 398 -24.79 21.32 31.32
N GLN A 399 -23.69 21.57 32.03
CA GLN A 399 -22.97 22.85 32.00
C GLN A 399 -21.95 22.89 30.86
N TRP A 400 -20.78 23.47 31.08
CA TRP A 400 -19.70 23.54 30.10
C TRP A 400 -18.92 22.22 29.86
N PRO A 401 -18.82 21.23 30.78
CA PRO A 401 -17.90 20.09 30.60
C PRO A 401 -18.22 19.17 29.40
N ILE A 402 -19.48 19.09 28.97
CA ILE A 402 -19.88 18.21 27.87
C ILE A 402 -19.19 18.57 26.53
N TYR A 403 -18.95 19.86 26.27
CA TYR A 403 -18.38 20.32 25.01
C TYR A 403 -16.94 19.84 24.79
N PRO A 404 -15.97 20.08 25.70
CA PRO A 404 -14.62 19.54 25.56
C PRO A 404 -14.59 18.02 25.65
N LEU A 405 -15.46 17.38 26.44
CA LEU A 405 -15.51 15.92 26.54
C LEU A 405 -15.92 15.29 25.20
N LEU A 406 -16.96 15.79 24.53
CA LEU A 406 -17.33 15.31 23.20
C LEU A 406 -16.21 15.53 22.17
N ALA A 407 -15.53 16.68 22.23
CA ALA A 407 -14.43 16.97 21.32
C ALA A 407 -13.25 16.00 21.52
N LEU A 408 -12.89 15.70 22.77
CA LEU A 408 -11.86 14.73 23.12
C LEU A 408 -12.25 13.31 22.71
N LEU A 409 -13.51 12.94 22.90
CA LEU A 409 -14.05 11.64 22.47
C LEU A 409 -13.91 11.49 20.94
N SER A 410 -14.32 12.50 20.17
CA SER A 410 -14.20 12.53 18.71
C SER A 410 -12.75 12.32 18.24
N VAL A 411 -11.78 12.94 18.91
CA VAL A 411 -10.35 12.76 18.63
C VAL A 411 -9.91 11.34 18.96
N ALA A 412 -10.22 10.84 20.16
CA ALA A 412 -9.83 9.50 20.60
C ALA A 412 -10.36 8.40 19.67
N LEU A 413 -11.66 8.47 19.32
CA LEU A 413 -12.32 7.55 18.39
C LEU A 413 -11.74 7.63 16.96
N THR A 414 -11.24 8.80 16.54
CA THR A 414 -10.57 8.94 15.24
C THR A 414 -9.24 8.20 15.20
N PHE A 415 -8.41 8.34 16.25
CA PHE A 415 -7.15 7.57 16.36
C PHE A 415 -7.42 6.07 16.38
N GLN A 416 -8.39 5.64 17.19
CA GLN A 416 -8.83 4.25 17.27
C GLN A 416 -9.25 3.70 15.90
N ARG A 417 -10.15 4.40 15.20
CA ARG A 417 -10.71 3.96 13.91
C ARG A 417 -9.63 3.84 12.84
N LEU A 418 -8.79 4.87 12.68
CA LEU A 418 -7.72 4.86 11.68
C LEU A 418 -6.66 3.80 12.01
N ALA A 419 -6.34 3.58 13.29
CA ALA A 419 -5.42 2.53 13.72
C ALA A 419 -5.98 1.13 13.41
N TYR A 420 -7.27 0.90 13.69
CA TYR A 420 -7.96 -0.36 13.38
C TYR A 420 -7.96 -0.65 11.87
N LEU A 421 -8.43 0.30 11.04
CA LEU A 421 -8.47 0.16 9.58
C LEU A 421 -7.08 -0.08 8.99
N SER A 422 -6.06 0.57 9.55
CA SER A 422 -4.67 0.35 9.16
C SER A 422 -4.15 -1.00 9.66
N ALA A 423 -4.64 -1.55 10.76
CA ALA A 423 -4.17 -2.83 11.29
C ALA A 423 -4.76 -4.05 10.54
N VAL A 424 -5.91 -3.92 9.86
CA VAL A 424 -6.56 -5.02 9.13
C VAL A 424 -5.58 -5.76 8.19
N PRO A 425 -4.76 -5.09 7.36
CA PRO A 425 -3.79 -5.76 6.48
C PRO A 425 -2.61 -6.43 7.19
N GLN A 426 -2.39 -6.14 8.47
CA GLN A 426 -1.41 -6.86 9.30
C GLN A 426 -2.04 -8.15 9.85
N LEU A 427 -3.30 -8.10 10.26
CA LEU A 427 -3.97 -9.24 10.91
C LEU A 427 -4.49 -10.28 9.91
N VAL A 428 -4.78 -9.86 8.67
CA VAL A 428 -5.45 -10.69 7.66
C VAL A 428 -4.52 -10.97 6.48
N PRO A 429 -4.41 -12.23 6.01
CA PRO A 429 -3.72 -12.53 4.76
C PRO A 429 -4.31 -11.74 3.58
N LYS A 430 -3.47 -11.18 2.69
CA LYS A 430 -3.90 -10.28 1.60
C LYS A 430 -5.08 -10.79 0.76
N GLN A 431 -5.16 -12.11 0.54
CA GLN A 431 -6.23 -12.75 -0.23
C GLN A 431 -7.63 -12.66 0.42
N PHE A 432 -7.69 -12.46 1.74
CA PHE A 432 -8.93 -12.38 2.51
C PHE A 432 -9.31 -10.95 2.91
N LEU A 433 -8.58 -9.93 2.47
CA LEU A 433 -8.85 -8.53 2.83
C LEU A 433 -10.25 -8.07 2.43
N GLY A 434 -10.77 -8.56 1.30
CA GLY A 434 -12.13 -8.26 0.89
C GLY A 434 -13.19 -8.82 1.84
N HIS A 435 -12.99 -10.05 2.33
CA HIS A 435 -13.88 -10.66 3.33
C HIS A 435 -13.79 -9.91 4.66
N ALA A 436 -12.58 -9.52 5.07
CA ALA A 436 -12.35 -8.76 6.29
C ALA A 436 -12.99 -7.36 6.25
N ASN A 437 -12.80 -6.62 5.16
CA ASN A 437 -13.48 -5.32 4.99
C ASN A 437 -15.00 -5.51 4.85
N GLY A 438 -15.46 -6.60 4.25
CA GLY A 438 -16.87 -6.99 4.27
C GLY A 438 -17.43 -7.06 5.69
N LEU A 439 -16.73 -7.72 6.60
CA LEU A 439 -17.16 -7.86 8.00
C LEU A 439 -17.25 -6.49 8.69
N VAL A 440 -16.28 -5.62 8.45
CA VAL A 440 -16.30 -4.23 8.94
C VAL A 440 -17.51 -3.47 8.40
N GLN A 441 -17.82 -3.61 7.11
CA GLN A 441 -18.99 -2.98 6.50
C GLN A 441 -20.31 -3.55 7.00
N THR A 442 -20.40 -4.86 7.25
CA THR A 442 -21.60 -5.49 7.85
C THR A 442 -21.86 -4.86 9.20
N ALA A 443 -20.83 -4.76 10.03
CA ALA A 443 -20.97 -4.26 11.38
C ALA A 443 -21.28 -2.77 11.43
N ASP A 444 -20.66 -1.94 10.58
CA ASP A 444 -21.04 -0.53 10.44
C ASP A 444 -22.50 -0.39 9.99
N GLY A 445 -22.94 -1.20 9.01
CA GLY A 445 -24.34 -1.22 8.57
C GLY A 445 -25.32 -1.63 9.67
N THR A 446 -25.00 -2.69 10.41
CA THR A 446 -25.80 -3.18 11.53
C THR A 446 -25.83 -2.18 12.69
N ALA A 447 -24.70 -1.55 13.03
CA ALA A 447 -24.64 -0.53 14.06
C ALA A 447 -25.47 0.69 13.68
N ARG A 448 -25.41 1.17 12.43
CA ARG A 448 -26.28 2.27 11.95
C ARG A 448 -27.76 1.93 12.03
N LEU A 449 -28.13 0.67 11.82
CA LEU A 449 -29.51 0.20 11.92
C LEU A 449 -30.00 0.16 13.37
N ILE A 450 -29.18 -0.41 14.26
CA ILE A 450 -29.56 -0.69 15.65
C ILE A 450 -29.40 0.55 16.53
N ALA A 451 -28.40 1.40 16.29
CA ALA A 451 -28.00 2.45 17.23
C ALA A 451 -29.10 3.48 17.54
N PRO A 452 -29.85 4.05 16.57
CA PRO A 452 -30.93 4.98 16.89
C PRO A 452 -32.09 4.31 17.64
N LEU A 453 -32.44 3.07 17.27
CA LEU A 453 -33.53 2.31 17.88
C LEU A 453 -33.18 1.91 19.31
N ALA A 454 -32.00 1.30 19.50
CA ALA A 454 -31.49 0.93 20.80
C ALA A 454 -31.20 2.16 21.66
N GLY A 455 -30.61 3.22 21.11
CA GLY A 455 -30.31 4.45 21.82
C GLY A 455 -31.56 5.15 22.34
N ALA A 456 -32.59 5.35 21.49
CA ALA A 456 -33.85 5.94 21.94
C ALA A 456 -34.57 5.05 22.97
N ALA A 457 -34.63 3.73 22.73
CA ALA A 457 -35.32 2.80 23.63
C ALA A 457 -34.62 2.67 24.98
N LEU A 458 -33.28 2.51 25.00
CA LEU A 458 -32.47 2.45 26.21
C LEU A 458 -32.56 3.77 26.97
N LEU A 459 -32.50 4.91 26.26
CA LEU A 459 -32.61 6.23 26.88
C LEU A 459 -33.98 6.42 27.55
N ALA A 460 -35.06 5.98 26.90
CA ALA A 460 -36.41 6.09 27.44
C ALA A 460 -36.67 5.13 28.61
N ALA A 461 -36.16 3.89 28.54
CA ALA A 461 -36.42 2.85 29.54
C ALA A 461 -35.51 2.93 30.76
N PHE A 462 -34.23 3.25 30.54
CA PHE A 462 -33.18 3.16 31.56
C PHE A 462 -32.45 4.48 31.80
N GLY A 463 -32.59 5.46 30.90
CA GLY A 463 -31.90 6.74 31.02
C GLY A 463 -30.46 6.71 30.50
N ILE A 464 -29.78 7.87 30.58
CA ILE A 464 -28.44 8.06 30.01
C ILE A 464 -27.34 7.30 30.77
N GLU A 465 -27.54 7.03 32.06
CA GLU A 465 -26.58 6.32 32.91
C GLU A 465 -26.23 4.94 32.36
N TRP A 466 -27.24 4.15 31.97
CA TRP A 466 -27.05 2.81 31.44
C TRP A 466 -26.38 2.81 30.07
N ILE A 467 -26.58 3.88 29.28
CA ILE A 467 -25.91 4.04 27.99
C ILE A 467 -24.41 4.31 28.19
N LEU A 468 -24.06 5.19 29.13
CA LEU A 468 -22.65 5.47 29.47
C LEU A 468 -21.96 4.23 30.07
N LEU A 469 -22.65 3.46 30.92
CA LEU A 469 -22.13 2.21 31.47
C LEU A 469 -21.94 1.14 30.39
N LEU A 470 -22.91 1.00 29.48
CA LEU A 470 -22.83 0.08 28.34
C LEU A 470 -21.62 0.43 27.46
N GLU A 471 -21.46 1.70 27.09
CA GLU A 471 -20.35 2.15 26.28
C GLU A 471 -19.00 1.88 26.97
N LEU A 472 -18.87 2.25 28.25
CA LEU A 472 -17.67 1.98 29.04
C LEU A 472 -17.35 0.48 29.07
N ALA A 473 -18.35 -0.37 29.28
CA ALA A 473 -18.18 -1.82 29.27
C ALA A 473 -17.68 -2.34 27.91
N THR A 474 -18.25 -1.85 26.79
CA THR A 474 -17.80 -2.25 25.45
C THR A 474 -16.36 -1.83 25.15
N ILE A 475 -15.94 -0.64 25.60
CA ILE A 475 -14.57 -0.16 25.48
C ILE A 475 -13.61 -1.02 26.32
N VAL A 476 -13.96 -1.34 27.57
CA VAL A 476 -13.15 -2.20 28.44
C VAL A 476 -12.94 -3.58 27.80
N VAL A 477 -13.98 -4.17 27.22
CA VAL A 477 -13.89 -5.44 26.47
C VAL A 477 -12.93 -5.29 25.28
N SER A 478 -13.03 -4.20 24.52
CA SER A 478 -12.12 -3.92 23.40
C SER A 478 -10.66 -3.84 23.85
N VAL A 479 -10.37 -3.03 24.87
CA VAL A 479 -9.01 -2.89 25.45
C VAL A 479 -8.48 -4.24 25.91
N ALA A 480 -9.27 -5.00 26.67
CA ALA A 480 -8.87 -6.31 27.19
C ALA A 480 -8.51 -7.29 26.06
N VAL A 481 -9.31 -7.35 25.01
CA VAL A 481 -9.05 -8.20 23.83
C VAL A 481 -7.79 -7.77 23.09
N VAL A 482 -7.57 -6.47 22.90
CA VAL A 482 -6.39 -5.96 22.19
C VAL A 482 -5.12 -6.15 23.01
N VAL A 483 -5.20 -6.07 24.35
CA VAL A 483 -4.11 -6.43 25.27
C VAL A 483 -3.79 -7.93 25.18
N ALA A 484 -4.80 -8.79 25.01
CA ALA A 484 -4.58 -10.23 24.86
C ALA A 484 -4.02 -10.63 23.48
N VAL A 485 -4.41 -9.95 22.41
CA VAL A 485 -4.00 -10.29 21.04
C VAL A 485 -2.68 -9.62 20.65
N ARG A 486 -1.69 -10.44 20.27
CA ARG A 486 -0.39 -9.95 19.75
C ARG A 486 -0.49 -9.62 18.25
N PHE A 487 -0.05 -8.43 17.88
CA PHE A 487 -0.05 -7.96 16.49
C PHE A 487 1.29 -8.31 15.81
N PRO A 488 1.29 -8.63 14.51
CA PRO A 488 2.52 -8.80 13.75
C PRO A 488 3.31 -7.47 13.68
N ARG A 489 4.59 -7.49 14.04
CA ARG A 489 5.50 -6.33 13.90
C ARG A 489 6.04 -6.26 12.47
N THR A 490 5.22 -5.81 11.52
CA THR A 490 5.61 -5.66 10.10
C THR A 490 6.16 -4.26 9.76
N MET A 491 6.15 -3.33 10.72
CA MET A 491 6.62 -1.96 10.50
C MET A 491 8.15 -1.90 10.64
N ALA A 492 8.84 -1.51 9.56
CA ALA A 492 10.25 -1.15 9.62
C ALA A 492 10.40 0.12 10.48
N HIS A 493 11.33 0.12 11.44
CA HIS A 493 11.72 1.35 12.13
C HIS A 493 12.46 2.25 11.14
N GLN A 494 11.96 3.47 10.92
CA GLN A 494 12.64 4.49 10.11
C GLN A 494 12.91 5.78 10.90
N ARG A 495 13.88 6.55 10.37
CA ARG A 495 14.29 7.89 10.83
C ARG A 495 13.09 8.84 10.79
N ARG A 496 12.92 9.60 11.88
CA ARG A 496 11.81 10.53 12.12
C ARG A 496 12.02 11.81 11.31
N GLU A 497 11.39 11.92 10.14
CA GLU A 497 11.20 13.23 9.52
C GLU A 497 10.23 14.06 10.39
N PRO A 498 10.25 15.41 10.32
CA PRO A 498 9.26 16.23 11.02
C PRO A 498 7.84 15.89 10.53
N LEU A 499 6.88 15.82 11.46
CA LEU A 499 5.47 15.43 11.22
C LEU A 499 4.84 16.11 10.00
N LEU A 500 5.13 17.39 9.83
CA LEU A 500 4.64 18.18 8.72
C LEU A 500 5.19 17.71 7.36
N ALA A 501 6.48 17.40 7.28
CA ALA A 501 7.12 16.95 6.04
C ALA A 501 6.55 15.61 5.56
N GLU A 502 6.21 14.70 6.47
CA GLU A 502 5.61 13.41 6.13
C GLU A 502 4.15 13.50 5.70
N ILE A 503 3.38 14.43 6.27
CA ILE A 503 2.00 14.73 5.83
C ILE A 503 2.05 15.27 4.40
N VAL A 504 2.95 16.23 4.14
CA VAL A 504 3.18 16.78 2.79
C VAL A 504 3.69 15.70 1.84
N ALA A 505 4.59 14.83 2.28
CA ALA A 505 5.08 13.72 1.47
C ALA A 505 3.99 12.70 1.14
N GLY A 506 3.08 12.39 2.07
CA GLY A 506 1.92 11.54 1.85
C GLY A 506 0.95 12.13 0.82
N LEU A 507 0.66 13.43 0.93
CA LEU A 507 -0.12 14.17 -0.07
C LEU A 507 0.59 14.17 -1.42
N ARG A 508 1.89 14.46 -1.45
CA ARG A 508 2.72 14.47 -2.67
C ARG A 508 2.81 13.08 -3.30
N TYR A 509 2.80 12.00 -2.52
CA TYR A 509 2.77 10.63 -3.04
C TYR A 509 1.44 10.32 -3.74
N SER A 510 0.31 10.62 -3.07
CA SER A 510 -1.03 10.44 -3.64
C SER A 510 -1.25 11.32 -4.88
N VAL A 511 -0.70 12.54 -4.88
CA VAL A 511 -0.77 13.49 -6.00
C VAL A 511 0.28 13.20 -7.07
N GLY A 512 1.41 12.57 -6.76
CA GLY A 512 2.47 12.26 -7.72
C GLY A 512 2.07 11.13 -8.68
N ASN A 513 1.33 10.14 -8.19
CA ASN A 513 0.87 9.03 -8.99
C ASN A 513 -0.39 9.39 -9.79
N ARG A 514 -0.26 9.43 -11.13
CA ARG A 514 -1.36 9.80 -12.06
C ARG A 514 -2.62 8.95 -11.87
N SER A 515 -2.50 7.68 -11.52
CA SER A 515 -3.64 6.76 -11.35
C SER A 515 -4.33 6.97 -10.01
N PHE A 516 -3.59 7.18 -8.92
CA PHE A 516 -4.17 7.53 -7.62
C PHE A 516 -4.86 8.90 -7.64
N ARG A 517 -4.28 9.89 -8.33
CA ARG A 517 -4.95 11.19 -8.58
C ARG A 517 -6.29 11.04 -9.28
N ALA A 518 -6.33 10.27 -10.36
CA ALA A 518 -7.57 10.04 -11.11
C ALA A 518 -8.63 9.38 -10.23
N MET A 519 -8.23 8.43 -9.38
CA MET A 519 -9.11 7.79 -8.41
C MET A 519 -9.62 8.79 -7.35
N LEU A 520 -8.75 9.57 -6.72
CA LEU A 520 -9.16 10.57 -5.72
C LEU A 520 -10.10 11.62 -6.32
N GLY A 521 -9.81 12.09 -7.55
CA GLY A 521 -10.67 13.01 -8.28
C GLY A 521 -12.05 12.41 -8.59
N LEU A 522 -12.10 11.13 -9.02
CA LEU A 522 -13.36 10.41 -9.22
C LEU A 522 -14.20 10.39 -7.94
N PHE A 523 -13.60 9.97 -6.82
CA PHE A 523 -14.33 9.88 -5.55
C PHE A 523 -14.74 11.23 -5.01
N ALA A 524 -13.92 12.28 -5.16
CA ALA A 524 -14.30 13.64 -4.78
C ALA A 524 -15.57 14.10 -5.52
N VAL A 525 -15.60 13.95 -6.85
CA VAL A 525 -16.75 14.32 -7.68
C VAL A 525 -17.99 13.48 -7.34
N VAL A 526 -17.82 12.16 -7.22
CA VAL A 526 -18.93 11.26 -6.88
C VAL A 526 -19.50 11.56 -5.49
N ASN A 527 -18.66 11.85 -4.50
CA ASN A 527 -19.12 12.17 -3.14
C ASN A 527 -19.94 13.46 -3.10
N VAL A 528 -19.60 14.51 -3.88
CA VAL A 528 -20.40 15.74 -3.95
C VAL A 528 -21.86 15.47 -4.34
N PHE A 529 -22.11 14.49 -5.22
CA PHE A 529 -23.46 14.08 -5.61
C PHE A 529 -24.09 13.03 -4.70
N MET A 530 -23.29 12.15 -4.07
CA MET A 530 -23.81 11.11 -3.15
C MET A 530 -24.19 11.67 -1.78
N SER A 531 -23.37 12.56 -1.20
CA SER A 531 -23.57 13.13 0.14
C SER A 531 -24.96 13.73 0.39
N PRO A 532 -25.55 14.57 -0.49
CA PRO A 532 -26.85 15.17 -0.23
C PRO A 532 -27.98 14.13 -0.28
N LEU A 533 -27.84 13.07 -1.07
CA LEU A 533 -28.82 11.99 -1.15
C LEU A 533 -28.90 11.15 0.13
N ILE A 534 -27.86 11.15 0.96
CA ILE A 534 -27.90 10.48 2.26
C ILE A 534 -28.61 11.37 3.29
N LEU A 535 -28.34 12.69 3.25
CA LEU A 535 -28.95 13.66 4.17
C LEU A 535 -30.44 13.91 3.90
N LEU A 536 -30.86 13.85 2.63
CA LEU A 536 -32.22 14.15 2.20
C LEU A 536 -33.21 13.00 2.40
N VAL A 537 -32.79 11.83 2.91
CA VAL A 537 -33.67 10.68 3.14
C VAL A 537 -34.81 11.03 4.10
N GLN A 538 -34.49 11.63 5.26
CA GLN A 538 -35.51 11.98 6.27
C GLN A 538 -36.43 13.10 5.79
N PRO A 539 -35.92 14.23 5.24
CA PRO A 539 -36.78 15.27 4.67
C PRO A 539 -37.69 14.76 3.54
N LEU A 540 -37.19 13.89 2.66
CA LEU A 540 -38.00 13.30 1.60
C LEU A 540 -39.11 12.43 2.18
N ALA A 541 -38.79 11.52 3.11
CA ALA A 541 -39.79 10.64 3.70
C ALA A 541 -40.90 11.44 4.43
N LEU A 542 -40.52 12.38 5.30
CA LEU A 542 -41.49 13.18 6.07
C LEU A 542 -42.32 14.14 5.21
N SER A 543 -41.90 14.44 3.98
CA SER A 543 -42.67 15.33 3.10
C SER A 543 -43.99 14.74 2.59
N PHE A 544 -44.13 13.41 2.57
CA PHE A 544 -45.33 12.74 2.04
C PHE A 544 -45.85 11.61 2.92
N THR A 545 -45.20 11.30 4.06
CA THR A 545 -45.61 10.23 4.96
C THR A 545 -45.39 10.56 6.44
N THR A 546 -45.87 9.68 7.31
CA THR A 546 -45.77 9.80 8.77
C THR A 546 -44.38 9.44 9.29
N LEU A 547 -44.07 9.87 10.52
CA LEU A 547 -42.83 9.51 11.22
C LEU A 547 -42.61 8.00 11.32
N ALA A 548 -43.68 7.22 11.55
CA ALA A 548 -43.59 5.77 11.65
C ALA A 548 -43.14 5.14 10.31
N THR A 549 -43.69 5.60 9.19
CA THR A 549 -43.31 5.12 7.86
C THR A 549 -41.92 5.61 7.44
N ALA A 550 -41.53 6.82 7.83
CA ALA A 550 -40.15 7.31 7.66
C ALA A 550 -39.14 6.45 8.44
N GLY A 551 -39.52 5.98 9.64
CA GLY A 551 -38.77 4.99 10.41
C GLY A 551 -38.57 3.68 9.63
N TRP A 552 -39.61 3.16 8.98
CA TRP A 552 -39.50 1.96 8.11
C TRP A 552 -38.59 2.16 6.90
N ILE A 553 -38.61 3.33 6.25
CA ILE A 553 -37.69 3.67 5.15
C ILE A 553 -36.24 3.67 5.66
N SER A 554 -36.01 4.21 6.86
CA SER A 554 -34.69 4.24 7.50
C SER A 554 -34.20 2.83 7.85
N PHE A 555 -35.10 2.00 8.36
CA PHE A 555 -34.85 0.59 8.63
C PHE A 555 -34.43 -0.17 7.36
N ALA A 556 -35.16 0.03 6.25
CA ALA A 556 -34.79 -0.53 4.95
C ALA A 556 -33.39 -0.07 4.52
N GLY A 557 -33.03 1.19 4.78
CA GLY A 557 -31.69 1.71 4.55
C GLY A 557 -30.59 1.00 5.34
N GLY A 558 -30.76 0.86 6.67
CA GLY A 558 -29.79 0.15 7.50
C GLY A 558 -29.70 -1.35 7.16
N LEU A 559 -30.81 -1.98 6.77
CA LEU A 559 -30.82 -3.35 6.26
C LEU A 559 -30.03 -3.46 4.94
N GLY A 560 -30.16 -2.49 4.03
CA GLY A 560 -29.35 -2.39 2.83
C GLY A 560 -27.86 -2.32 3.14
N ALA A 561 -27.46 -1.43 4.06
CA ALA A 561 -26.07 -1.30 4.49
C ALA A 561 -25.50 -2.61 5.07
N ALA A 562 -26.26 -3.27 5.94
CA ALA A 562 -25.86 -4.52 6.61
C ALA A 562 -25.75 -5.69 5.60
N THR A 563 -26.74 -5.85 4.72
CA THR A 563 -26.76 -6.90 3.69
C THR A 563 -25.68 -6.68 2.63
N GLY A 564 -25.37 -5.43 2.27
CA GLY A 564 -24.26 -5.11 1.36
C GLY A 564 -22.90 -5.50 1.96
N GLY A 565 -22.69 -5.19 3.24
CA GLY A 565 -21.51 -5.66 3.97
C GLY A 565 -21.45 -7.19 4.06
N LEU A 566 -22.60 -7.84 4.34
CA LEU A 566 -22.67 -9.30 4.48
C LEU A 566 -22.34 -10.00 3.15
N MET A 567 -22.87 -9.48 2.04
CA MET A 567 -22.52 -9.95 0.70
C MET A 567 -21.01 -9.92 0.49
N LEU A 568 -20.35 -8.82 0.85
CA LEU A 568 -18.90 -8.69 0.71
C LEU A 568 -18.13 -9.59 1.70
N THR A 569 -18.66 -9.83 2.90
CA THR A 569 -18.08 -10.78 3.86
C THR A 569 -18.04 -12.20 3.28
N VAL A 570 -19.10 -12.62 2.59
CA VAL A 570 -19.20 -13.95 1.97
C VAL A 570 -18.44 -14.03 0.65
N TRP A 571 -18.60 -13.02 -0.22
CA TRP A 571 -18.02 -13.01 -1.57
C TRP A 571 -16.54 -12.60 -1.61
N GLY A 572 -16.12 -11.70 -0.71
CA GLY A 572 -14.76 -11.14 -0.67
C GLY A 572 -14.42 -10.16 -1.80
N GLY A 573 -15.36 -9.90 -2.71
CA GLY A 573 -15.15 -9.01 -3.85
C GLY A 573 -14.35 -9.65 -4.99
N PRO A 574 -14.22 -8.95 -6.12
CA PRO A 574 -13.51 -9.50 -7.27
C PRO A 574 -12.00 -9.50 -7.03
N ARG A 575 -11.35 -10.62 -7.36
CA ARG A 575 -9.89 -10.77 -7.25
C ARG A 575 -9.11 -9.90 -8.24
N ARG A 576 -9.74 -9.53 -9.36
CA ARG A 576 -9.17 -8.68 -10.42
C ARG A 576 -10.20 -7.61 -10.80
N ARG A 577 -9.74 -6.43 -11.24
CA ARG A 577 -10.60 -5.33 -11.73
C ARG A 577 -11.55 -4.79 -10.65
N ARG A 578 -11.09 -4.67 -9.41
CA ARG A 578 -11.78 -4.05 -8.27
C ARG A 578 -12.32 -2.67 -8.60
N MET A 579 -11.57 -1.84 -9.31
CA MET A 579 -12.04 -0.52 -9.75
C MET A 579 -13.26 -0.62 -10.67
N ARG A 580 -13.33 -1.61 -11.58
CA ARG A 580 -14.54 -1.79 -12.41
C ARG A 580 -15.74 -2.20 -11.56
N ALA A 581 -15.53 -3.07 -10.57
CA ALA A 581 -16.60 -3.45 -9.65
C ALA A 581 -17.11 -2.26 -8.84
N VAL A 582 -16.21 -1.43 -8.31
CA VAL A 582 -16.54 -0.14 -7.67
C VAL A 582 -17.42 0.70 -8.59
N LEU A 583 -17.02 0.89 -9.84
CA LEU A 583 -17.78 1.69 -10.82
C LEU A 583 -19.15 1.08 -11.15
N LEU A 584 -19.28 -0.24 -11.21
CA LEU A 584 -20.57 -0.92 -11.41
C LEU A 584 -21.50 -0.75 -10.20
N PHE A 585 -20.98 -0.81 -8.98
CA PHE A 585 -21.78 -0.53 -7.78
C PHE A 585 -22.13 0.95 -7.63
N ILE A 586 -21.29 1.87 -8.13
CA ILE A 586 -21.65 3.31 -8.26
C ILE A 586 -22.79 3.49 -9.28
N LEU A 587 -22.81 2.74 -10.38
CA LEU A 587 -23.95 2.76 -11.32
C LEU A 587 -25.21 2.18 -10.69
N LEU A 588 -25.10 1.10 -9.92
CA LEU A 588 -26.23 0.54 -9.18
C LEU A 588 -26.78 1.54 -8.16
N PHE A 589 -25.90 2.26 -7.45
CA PHE A 589 -26.28 3.37 -6.58
C PHE A 589 -27.09 4.44 -7.34
N ALA A 590 -26.63 4.85 -8.52
CA ALA A 590 -27.32 5.84 -9.35
C ALA A 590 -28.72 5.37 -9.78
N VAL A 591 -28.89 4.10 -10.13
CA VAL A 591 -30.20 3.52 -10.47
C VAL A 591 -31.15 3.61 -9.27
N PHE A 592 -30.68 3.23 -8.08
CA PHE A 592 -31.50 3.32 -6.88
C PHE A 592 -31.79 4.76 -6.45
N ALA A 593 -30.88 5.70 -6.68
CA ALA A 593 -31.13 7.13 -6.50
C ALA A 593 -32.27 7.63 -7.39
N VAL A 594 -32.26 7.27 -8.69
CA VAL A 594 -33.37 7.61 -9.60
C VAL A 594 -34.67 6.97 -9.14
N LEU A 595 -34.65 5.70 -8.69
CA LEU A 595 -35.83 5.02 -8.17
C LEU A 595 -36.43 5.72 -6.93
N THR A 596 -35.58 6.18 -6.00
CA THR A 596 -36.01 6.93 -4.81
C THR A 596 -36.73 8.23 -5.21
N GLY A 597 -36.25 8.92 -6.23
CA GLY A 597 -36.83 10.18 -6.70
C GLY A 597 -38.06 10.04 -7.58
N TRP A 598 -38.31 8.85 -8.15
CA TRP A 598 -39.35 8.64 -9.17
C TRP A 598 -40.76 8.94 -8.64
N ARG A 599 -41.21 8.29 -7.56
CA ARG A 599 -42.60 8.41 -7.09
C ARG A 599 -42.73 8.76 -5.62
N ALA A 600 -43.80 9.49 -5.29
CA ALA A 600 -44.18 9.89 -3.95
C ALA A 600 -44.83 8.74 -3.16
N SER A 601 -44.13 7.61 -3.05
CA SER A 601 -44.66 6.43 -2.38
C SER A 601 -43.62 5.84 -1.44
N PRO A 602 -44.03 5.38 -0.24
CA PRO A 602 -43.10 4.79 0.73
C PRO A 602 -42.31 3.60 0.18
N TYR A 603 -42.93 2.76 -0.66
CA TYR A 603 -42.32 1.53 -1.17
C TYR A 603 -41.12 1.77 -2.10
N PRO A 604 -41.22 2.54 -3.21
CA PRO A 604 -40.06 2.81 -4.07
C PRO A 604 -38.97 3.61 -3.34
N VAL A 605 -39.35 4.49 -2.40
CA VAL A 605 -38.38 5.20 -1.57
C VAL A 605 -37.63 4.23 -0.65
N ALA A 606 -38.32 3.30 0.02
CA ALA A 606 -37.69 2.29 0.86
C ALA A 606 -36.76 1.36 0.06
N VAL A 607 -37.19 0.87 -1.11
CA VAL A 607 -36.37 0.03 -1.99
C VAL A 607 -35.16 0.80 -2.53
N GLY A 608 -35.35 2.05 -2.93
CA GLY A 608 -34.27 2.91 -3.39
C GLY A 608 -33.25 3.21 -2.29
N VAL A 609 -33.70 3.58 -1.08
CA VAL A 609 -32.81 3.83 0.07
C VAL A 609 -32.06 2.57 0.50
N PHE A 610 -32.73 1.40 0.49
CA PHE A 610 -32.07 0.11 0.67
C PHE A 610 -30.94 -0.08 -0.35
N GLY A 611 -31.24 0.10 -1.63
CA GLY A 611 -30.27 -0.13 -2.71
C GLY A 611 -29.11 0.88 -2.76
N ILE A 612 -29.37 2.14 -2.39
CA ILE A 612 -28.37 3.19 -2.18
C ILE A 612 -27.37 2.75 -1.11
N LEU A 613 -27.84 2.37 0.08
CA LEU A 613 -26.96 2.02 1.20
C LEU A 613 -26.30 0.65 1.03
N PHE A 614 -26.98 -0.30 0.37
CA PHE A 614 -26.37 -1.56 -0.08
C PHE A 614 -25.18 -1.31 -1.01
N SER A 615 -25.39 -0.51 -2.06
CA SER A 615 -24.36 -0.22 -3.05
C SER A 615 -23.19 0.56 -2.44
N LEU A 616 -23.48 1.48 -1.52
CA LEU A 616 -22.47 2.23 -0.78
C LEU A 616 -21.60 1.31 0.10
N SER A 617 -22.22 0.40 0.87
CA SER A 617 -21.49 -0.56 1.71
C SER A 617 -20.55 -1.45 0.90
N VAL A 618 -21.03 -2.01 -0.21
CA VAL A 618 -20.21 -2.86 -1.09
C VAL A 618 -19.06 -2.04 -1.72
N THR A 619 -19.36 -0.84 -2.21
CA THR A 619 -18.38 0.06 -2.81
C THR A 619 -17.26 0.40 -1.83
N ASN A 620 -17.61 0.78 -0.60
CA ASN A 620 -16.63 1.12 0.44
C ASN A 620 -15.72 -0.06 0.79
N GLY A 621 -16.26 -1.27 0.93
CA GLY A 621 -15.44 -2.43 1.26
C GLY A 621 -14.50 -2.87 0.12
N ILE A 622 -14.94 -2.81 -1.15
CA ILE A 622 -14.06 -3.07 -2.30
C ILE A 622 -12.98 -1.97 -2.40
N TYR A 623 -13.37 -0.71 -2.19
CA TYR A 623 -12.46 0.43 -2.21
C TYR A 623 -11.38 0.33 -1.12
N MET A 624 -11.76 0.00 0.13
CA MET A 624 -10.82 -0.21 1.22
C MET A 624 -9.85 -1.35 0.92
N THR A 625 -10.35 -2.45 0.36
CA THR A 625 -9.52 -3.59 -0.07
C THR A 625 -8.51 -3.17 -1.14
N MET A 626 -8.94 -2.33 -2.08
CA MET A 626 -8.06 -1.81 -3.14
C MET A 626 -6.95 -0.94 -2.56
N ILE A 627 -7.25 -0.01 -1.65
CA ILE A 627 -6.23 0.78 -0.94
C ILE A 627 -5.26 -0.16 -0.21
N GLN A 628 -5.77 -1.09 0.59
CA GLN A 628 -4.95 -1.97 1.43
C GLN A 628 -4.02 -2.90 0.63
N VAL A 629 -4.40 -3.25 -0.61
CA VAL A 629 -3.58 -4.07 -1.51
C VAL A 629 -2.60 -3.25 -2.35
N LYS A 630 -3.02 -2.07 -2.83
CA LYS A 630 -2.21 -1.24 -3.76
C LYS A 630 -1.27 -0.28 -3.03
N VAL A 631 -1.60 0.14 -1.82
CA VAL A 631 -0.79 1.08 -1.03
C VAL A 631 0.13 0.29 -0.10
N PRO A 632 1.45 0.60 -0.05
CA PRO A 632 2.36 0.00 0.93
C PRO A 632 1.91 0.25 2.37
N GLN A 633 2.12 -0.73 3.26
CA GLN A 633 1.62 -0.63 4.64
C GLN A 633 2.04 0.67 5.34
N ARG A 634 3.26 1.16 5.14
CA ARG A 634 3.79 2.40 5.74
C ARG A 634 3.07 3.71 5.37
N PHE A 635 2.15 3.67 4.41
CA PHE A 635 1.36 4.83 3.98
C PHE A 635 -0.15 4.67 4.27
N HIS A 636 -0.56 3.57 4.92
CA HIS A 636 -1.98 3.29 5.16
C HIS A 636 -2.64 4.34 6.03
N GLY A 637 -2.02 4.74 7.14
CA GLY A 637 -2.58 5.74 8.04
C GLY A 637 -2.82 7.07 7.33
N ARG A 638 -1.81 7.56 6.61
CA ARG A 638 -1.90 8.82 5.84
C ARG A 638 -2.91 8.76 4.68
N VAL A 639 -2.91 7.70 3.88
CA VAL A 639 -3.83 7.58 2.74
C VAL A 639 -5.28 7.43 3.20
N LEU A 640 -5.52 6.64 4.25
CA LEU A 640 -6.87 6.50 4.83
C LEU A 640 -7.37 7.81 5.44
N ALA A 641 -6.50 8.52 6.17
CA ALA A 641 -6.83 9.84 6.72
C ALA A 641 -7.17 10.87 5.62
N ALA A 642 -6.35 10.96 4.57
CA ALA A 642 -6.59 11.85 3.45
C ALA A 642 -7.92 11.52 2.74
N ASN A 643 -8.20 10.23 2.52
CA ASN A 643 -9.46 9.81 1.94
C ASN A 643 -10.66 10.16 2.84
N GLN A 644 -10.53 9.97 4.15
CA GLN A 644 -11.59 10.32 5.09
C GLN A 644 -11.86 11.83 5.05
N MET A 645 -10.82 12.66 5.05
CA MET A 645 -10.96 14.11 4.94
C MET A 645 -11.67 14.54 3.65
N ILE A 646 -11.32 13.95 2.50
CA ILE A 646 -12.00 14.22 1.22
C ILE A 646 -13.48 13.83 1.30
N ALA A 647 -13.80 12.66 1.84
CA ALA A 647 -15.17 12.16 1.94
C ALA A 647 -16.04 12.96 2.93
N TRP A 648 -15.47 13.52 4.00
CA TRP A 648 -16.24 14.31 4.97
C TRP A 648 -16.34 15.78 4.57
N SER A 649 -15.31 16.35 3.93
CA SER A 649 -15.35 17.73 3.41
C SER A 649 -16.33 17.90 2.25
N SER A 650 -16.65 16.84 1.51
CA SER A 650 -17.70 16.89 0.49
C SER A 650 -19.10 17.06 1.08
N MET A 651 -19.35 16.67 2.33
CA MET A 651 -20.69 16.80 2.95
C MET A 651 -21.09 18.27 3.15
N PRO A 652 -20.28 19.15 3.79
CA PRO A 652 -20.58 20.58 3.87
C PRO A 652 -20.74 21.24 2.50
N VAL A 653 -19.86 20.90 1.54
CA VAL A 653 -19.92 21.44 0.17
C VAL A 653 -21.22 21.03 -0.51
N ALA A 654 -21.61 19.76 -0.40
CA ALA A 654 -22.89 19.28 -0.92
C ALA A 654 -24.08 19.96 -0.23
N PHE A 655 -24.03 20.15 1.09
CA PHE A 655 -25.09 20.84 1.81
C PHE A 655 -25.22 22.29 1.32
N LEU A 656 -24.12 23.03 1.18
CA LEU A 656 -24.13 24.43 0.75
C LEU A 656 -24.59 24.60 -0.71
N LEU A 657 -24.21 23.68 -1.60
CA LEU A 657 -24.50 23.77 -3.03
C LEU A 657 -25.85 23.15 -3.42
N VAL A 658 -26.19 21.99 -2.86
CA VAL A 658 -27.31 21.17 -3.33
C VAL A 658 -28.56 21.34 -2.46
N ALA A 659 -28.42 21.53 -1.14
CA ALA A 659 -29.59 21.59 -0.25
C ALA A 659 -30.44 22.85 -0.45
N PRO A 660 -29.88 24.09 -0.57
CA PRO A 660 -30.66 25.28 -0.93
C PRO A 660 -31.27 25.16 -2.33
N GLY A 661 -30.57 24.56 -3.28
CA GLY A 661 -31.10 24.31 -4.63
C GLY A 661 -32.33 23.40 -4.60
N ALA A 662 -32.28 22.31 -3.82
CA ALA A 662 -33.40 21.40 -3.67
C ALA A 662 -34.63 22.06 -3.00
N SER A 663 -34.40 22.86 -1.97
CA SER A 663 -35.45 23.40 -1.11
C SER A 663 -36.02 24.76 -1.54
N HIS A 664 -35.19 25.67 -2.08
CA HIS A 664 -35.61 27.02 -2.47
C HIS A 664 -35.82 27.20 -3.98
N LEU A 665 -35.18 26.39 -4.83
CA LEU A 665 -35.34 26.47 -6.29
C LEU A 665 -36.26 25.36 -6.81
N LEU A 666 -35.95 24.09 -6.53
CA LEU A 666 -36.65 22.96 -7.14
C LEU A 666 -38.01 22.66 -6.51
N ASN A 667 -38.17 22.80 -5.19
CA ASN A 667 -39.46 22.58 -4.52
C ASN A 667 -40.55 23.55 -5.01
N PRO A 668 -40.36 24.88 -5.03
CA PRO A 668 -41.38 25.81 -5.52
C PRO A 668 -41.74 25.60 -7.00
N MET A 669 -40.77 25.19 -7.82
CA MET A 669 -41.00 24.89 -9.23
C MET A 669 -41.86 23.64 -9.48
N LEU A 670 -41.99 22.76 -8.49
CA LEU A 670 -42.76 21.51 -8.54
C LEU A 670 -43.96 21.49 -7.60
N GLU A 671 -44.38 22.67 -7.11
CA GLU A 671 -45.69 22.86 -6.50
C GLU A 671 -46.80 23.01 -7.57
N PRO A 672 -48.08 22.84 -7.23
CA PRO A 672 -49.18 23.03 -8.17
C PRO A 672 -49.13 24.43 -8.80
N GLY A 673 -48.96 24.50 -10.13
CA GLY A 673 -48.82 25.76 -10.87
C GLY A 673 -47.37 26.26 -11.08
N GLY A 674 -46.36 25.49 -10.64
CA GLY A 674 -44.95 25.79 -10.84
C GLY A 674 -44.43 25.58 -12.26
N LEU A 675 -43.25 26.13 -12.56
CA LEU A 675 -42.63 26.11 -13.89
C LEU A 675 -42.29 24.71 -14.42
N LEU A 676 -42.06 23.74 -13.52
CA LEU A 676 -41.70 22.36 -13.89
C LEU A 676 -42.91 21.40 -13.85
N THR A 677 -44.11 21.89 -13.52
CA THR A 677 -45.33 21.10 -13.42
C THR A 677 -45.66 20.38 -14.75
N SER A 678 -45.49 21.05 -15.88
CA SER A 678 -45.82 20.51 -17.22
C SER A 678 -44.72 19.63 -17.85
N THR A 679 -43.53 19.57 -17.24
CA THR A 679 -42.39 18.78 -17.74
C THR A 679 -42.03 17.68 -16.75
N ALA A 680 -41.11 17.95 -15.82
CA ALA A 680 -40.68 16.99 -14.81
C ALA A 680 -41.87 16.52 -13.94
N GLY A 681 -42.79 17.42 -13.60
CA GLY A 681 -43.98 17.13 -12.79
C GLY A 681 -44.89 16.04 -13.37
N VAL A 682 -44.88 15.83 -14.70
CA VAL A 682 -45.63 14.73 -15.35
C VAL A 682 -45.02 13.36 -15.04
N LEU A 683 -43.69 13.29 -14.90
CA LEU A 683 -42.95 12.05 -14.63
C LEU A 683 -42.87 11.72 -13.14
N ILE A 684 -42.62 12.73 -12.30
CA ILE A 684 -42.33 12.54 -10.86
C ILE A 684 -43.47 12.94 -9.92
N GLY A 685 -44.52 13.55 -10.47
CA GLY A 685 -45.61 14.16 -9.72
C GLY A 685 -45.28 15.58 -9.24
N VAL A 686 -46.28 16.22 -8.65
CA VAL A 686 -46.27 17.61 -8.19
C VAL A 686 -46.68 17.62 -6.72
N GLY A 687 -46.07 18.47 -5.90
CA GLY A 687 -46.39 18.60 -4.47
C GLY A 687 -45.19 18.47 -3.51
N PRO A 688 -45.46 18.33 -2.21
CA PRO A 688 -44.43 18.34 -1.17
C PRO A 688 -43.33 17.28 -1.42
N GLY A 689 -42.08 17.72 -1.29
CA GLY A 689 -40.89 16.88 -1.44
C GLY A 689 -40.56 16.42 -2.86
N ARG A 690 -41.31 16.85 -3.89
CA ARG A 690 -40.98 16.52 -5.29
C ARG A 690 -39.70 17.20 -5.78
N GLY A 691 -39.34 18.38 -5.27
CA GLY A 691 -38.04 19.00 -5.54
C GLY A 691 -36.87 18.20 -4.96
N ILE A 692 -37.06 17.61 -3.78
CA ILE A 692 -36.11 16.64 -3.22
C ILE A 692 -36.05 15.38 -4.11
N GLY A 693 -37.19 14.85 -4.55
CA GLY A 693 -37.24 13.72 -5.50
C GLY A 693 -36.51 14.01 -6.82
N LEU A 694 -36.69 15.20 -7.40
CA LEU A 694 -35.95 15.63 -8.59
C LEU A 694 -34.44 15.71 -8.31
N THR A 695 -34.04 16.15 -7.12
CA THR A 695 -32.62 16.17 -6.70
C THR A 695 -32.01 14.78 -6.70
N TYR A 696 -32.75 13.77 -6.22
CA TYR A 696 -32.32 12.36 -6.30
C TYR A 696 -32.08 11.90 -7.73
N ILE A 697 -32.97 12.26 -8.67
CA ILE A 697 -32.84 11.89 -10.08
C ILE A 697 -31.65 12.61 -10.72
N LEU A 698 -31.52 13.92 -10.53
CA LEU A 698 -30.44 14.71 -11.12
C LEU A 698 -29.06 14.26 -10.62
N CYS A 699 -28.91 14.07 -9.31
CA CYS A 699 -27.67 13.54 -8.73
C CYS A 699 -27.42 12.10 -9.18
N GLY A 700 -28.44 11.24 -9.23
CA GLY A 700 -28.33 9.88 -9.75
C GLY A 700 -27.82 9.84 -11.19
N LEU A 701 -28.39 10.66 -12.08
CA LEU A 701 -27.94 10.80 -13.46
C LEU A 701 -26.52 11.34 -13.57
N ALA A 702 -26.17 12.35 -12.76
CA ALA A 702 -24.80 12.88 -12.71
C ALA A 702 -23.78 11.81 -12.29
N ILE A 703 -24.10 11.04 -11.24
CA ILE A 703 -23.28 9.90 -10.78
C ILE A 703 -23.14 8.85 -11.89
N ALA A 704 -24.23 8.53 -12.59
CA ALA A 704 -24.19 7.58 -13.70
C ALA A 704 -23.29 8.05 -14.84
N VAL A 705 -23.39 9.33 -15.24
CA VAL A 705 -22.53 9.92 -16.28
C VAL A 705 -21.05 9.88 -15.86
N VAL A 706 -20.75 10.24 -14.61
CA VAL A 706 -19.37 10.21 -14.08
C VAL A 706 -18.84 8.77 -14.08
N ALA A 707 -19.63 7.80 -13.61
CA ALA A 707 -19.23 6.40 -13.56
C ALA A 707 -19.05 5.78 -14.96
N LEU A 708 -19.94 6.08 -15.92
CA LEU A 708 -19.81 5.65 -17.32
C LEU A 708 -18.57 6.25 -17.99
N ARG A 709 -18.28 7.54 -17.76
CA ARG A 709 -17.05 8.17 -18.24
C ARG A 709 -15.80 7.53 -17.62
N ALA A 710 -15.84 7.24 -16.32
CA ALA A 710 -14.74 6.57 -15.61
C ALA A 710 -14.51 5.13 -16.11
N LEU A 711 -15.57 4.39 -16.45
CA LEU A 711 -15.47 3.07 -17.08
C LEU A 711 -14.82 3.10 -18.46
N ARG A 712 -14.98 4.19 -19.21
CA ARG A 712 -14.33 4.40 -20.51
C ARG A 712 -12.90 4.95 -20.37
N HIS A 713 -12.55 5.52 -19.22
CA HIS A 713 -11.23 6.08 -18.98
C HIS A 713 -10.19 4.95 -18.77
N PRO A 714 -9.15 4.84 -19.60
CA PRO A 714 -8.20 3.71 -19.56
C PRO A 714 -7.55 3.52 -18.18
N ARG A 715 -7.08 4.61 -17.56
CA ARG A 715 -6.37 4.57 -16.27
C ARG A 715 -7.24 4.14 -15.08
N LEU A 716 -8.55 4.35 -15.15
CA LEU A 716 -9.48 3.95 -14.08
C LEU A 716 -9.98 2.53 -14.34
N SER A 717 -10.43 2.25 -15.57
CA SER A 717 -10.90 0.92 -15.95
C SER A 717 -9.81 -0.17 -15.90
N ARG A 718 -8.53 0.20 -16.03
CA ARG A 718 -7.36 -0.69 -15.91
C ARG A 718 -6.49 -0.37 -14.69
N PHE A 719 -7.02 0.36 -13.70
CA PHE A 719 -6.28 0.77 -12.50
C PHE A 719 -5.54 -0.40 -11.83
N ASP A 720 -6.20 -1.56 -11.70
CA ASP A 720 -5.62 -2.76 -11.10
C ASP A 720 -4.47 -3.38 -11.91
N GLU A 721 -4.45 -3.15 -13.23
CA GLU A 721 -3.42 -3.65 -14.16
C GLU A 721 -2.23 -2.68 -14.25
N GLU A 722 -2.48 -1.37 -14.12
CA GLU A 722 -1.46 -0.33 -14.20
C GLU A 722 -0.71 -0.10 -12.89
N VAL A 723 -1.39 -0.23 -11.74
CA VAL A 723 -0.78 -0.05 -10.41
C VAL A 723 -0.43 -1.43 -9.85
N PRO A 724 0.86 -1.76 -9.66
CA PRO A 724 1.23 -3.06 -9.07
C PRO A 724 0.75 -3.17 -7.63
N ASP A 725 0.51 -4.40 -7.17
CA ASP A 725 0.22 -4.65 -5.76
C ASP A 725 1.45 -4.29 -4.92
N ALA A 726 1.23 -3.65 -3.77
CA ALA A 726 2.33 -3.34 -2.87
C ALA A 726 2.97 -4.66 -2.38
N GLY A 727 4.31 -4.72 -2.40
CA GLY A 727 5.10 -5.92 -2.10
C GLY A 727 4.70 -6.65 -0.80
N ILE A 728 4.98 -7.96 -0.77
CA ILE A 728 4.79 -8.80 0.41
C ILE A 728 5.96 -8.49 1.35
N THR A 729 5.74 -7.66 2.36
CA THR A 729 6.57 -7.61 3.57
C THR A 729 6.10 -8.68 4.54
#